data_AF-A0A9P8M9Z0-F1
#
_entry.id   AF-A0A9P8M9Z0-F1
#
_cell.length_a   1.000
_cell.length_b   1.000
_cell.length_c   1.000
_cell.angle_alpha   90.00
_cell.angle_beta   90.00
_cell.angle_gamma   90.00
#
_symmetry.space_group_name_H-M   'P 1'
#
loop_
_entity.id
_entity.type
_entity.pdbx_description
1 polymer ?
#
loop_
_entity_poly.entity_id
_entity_poly.type
_entity_poly.pdbx_seq_one_letter_code
_entity_poly.pdbx_strand_id
1 'polypeptide(L)'
;MAGQDLAHDGKLIDQSESSNPSVVAEENGKSYSAALQTDKLGEDKKITNGDHLPYPTLFSGMHRNAHEREAWRAGGIRFAPLRVPFKRRMQTAAVLFHSMSIVVLVSCFWFSCANPLTWPILVPYLVHLSFSNAAMDGKLSYRSEWLRSLPLWKLFAGYFPAALHKTFDLPPNRKYIFGYHPHGIISHGAWCAFATNALGFSEKFPGITNSLLTLDSNFRLPFYRDWILAMGIRSVSKESIRNTLSRGGASNDGQGRAVTIVIGGARESLQAEPGTLRLILKGRKGFVKMALRSGADLVPVIGFGENDLYDQLSPKTHPMVHKIQMILLKVFKFTIPALHGRGLLNYDVGLMPYRRAVNIVVGRPIEINEPTEEHPSQEVIDKYHELGSKTVFDNMHVVNGYSFVGELQSWCHARDFALTTSALGRVKAMGSAKKSALVKPRNNIPIDDIPSESSYVSTIMPRESPRKRQVVSYNEDSDGAAPKTIKKSKSAVTKVATKITGKRKLDSVTEREGSTQSKKQQKRPKTNAKAEESAMKLADRTTVSSLTKAMYIGAHVSAAGGVQNAVSNAVQIGANSFALFLKSQRKWDNPPIPTEARDLFTSNCKEHNYSTAEHALPHGSYLVNLAQADESKAAQAYKSFVDDLERCEQLGIKLYNFHPGSTGGEARPAAIGRIAAQLNRSHKATQSVITVLENMAGAGNVIGSTWEDLRDIIALVDQKDRVGVCIDTCHAFAAGYDLRTPDAFKKTMEAFDKTVGYRYLKAFHCLRAFHGVMNCDNFCNMPMILETPIDKKGPDGKTVEDKQVWADEIKLLESLIGMDPESDEFKETEKELQAKGAAERNRIQDQVDKRSVKNAKKGSRAKRIV
;
A
#
# COMPACT_ATOMS: atom_id res chain seq x y z
N MET A 1 -20.61 32.66 -56.97
CA MET A 1 -20.58 31.89 -58.23
C MET A 1 -19.83 30.61 -57.90
N ALA A 2 -20.47 29.45 -57.93
CA ALA A 2 -20.63 28.61 -59.13
C ALA A 2 -19.26 28.18 -59.70
N GLY A 3 -18.95 26.90 -59.86
CA GLY A 3 -19.73 25.68 -59.60
C GLY A 3 -18.90 24.44 -60.00
N GLN A 4 -19.50 23.26 -59.95
CA GLN A 4 -18.99 22.08 -60.67
C GLN A 4 -19.18 22.35 -62.20
N ASP A 5 -18.63 21.60 -63.17
CA ASP A 5 -18.34 20.16 -63.18
C ASP A 5 -17.56 19.75 -64.47
N LEU A 6 -17.44 18.44 -64.70
CA LEU A 6 -17.19 17.70 -65.96
C LEU A 6 -15.74 17.52 -66.46
N ALA A 7 -15.58 16.44 -67.21
CA ALA A 7 -14.35 15.86 -67.74
C ALA A 7 -14.57 15.31 -69.16
N HIS A 8 -13.47 15.01 -69.88
CA HIS A 8 -13.27 14.06 -70.99
C HIS A 8 -11.81 14.26 -71.46
N ASP A 9 -10.91 13.30 -71.68
CA ASP A 9 -10.87 11.96 -72.33
C ASP A 9 -9.96 12.02 -73.57
N GLY A 10 -9.13 10.99 -73.82
CA GLY A 10 -8.14 11.06 -74.92
C GLY A 10 -7.13 9.91 -75.08
N LYS A 11 -7.62 8.69 -75.37
CA LYS A 11 -7.01 7.57 -76.15
C LYS A 11 -5.47 7.49 -76.31
N LEU A 12 -4.78 6.44 -75.81
CA LEU A 12 -4.63 5.05 -76.36
C LEU A 12 -3.69 4.88 -77.57
N ILE A 13 -2.62 4.07 -77.40
CA ILE A 13 -2.12 3.03 -78.33
C ILE A 13 -1.63 1.83 -77.46
N ASP A 14 -1.65 0.61 -78.00
CA ASP A 14 -1.48 -0.70 -77.32
C ASP A 14 -0.47 -1.63 -78.05
N GLN A 15 0.04 -2.67 -77.37
CA GLN A 15 0.42 -3.98 -77.95
C GLN A 15 0.69 -5.09 -76.89
N SER A 16 -0.29 -5.98 -76.67
CA SER A 16 -0.23 -7.47 -76.77
C SER A 16 1.03 -8.27 -76.34
N GLU A 17 0.97 -9.48 -75.72
CA GLU A 17 -0.15 -10.29 -75.17
C GLU A 17 0.32 -11.53 -74.36
N SER A 18 -0.65 -12.24 -73.76
CA SER A 18 -0.62 -13.64 -73.27
C SER A 18 0.00 -13.94 -71.88
N SER A 19 -0.57 -14.81 -71.04
CA SER A 19 -1.89 -15.51 -71.07
C SER A 19 -2.40 -15.83 -69.65
N ASN A 20 -3.69 -16.18 -69.54
CA ASN A 20 -4.40 -16.48 -68.28
C ASN A 20 -5.29 -17.74 -68.49
N PRO A 21 -5.59 -18.53 -67.44
CA PRO A 21 -7.01 -18.67 -67.05
C PRO A 21 -7.19 -18.72 -65.51
N SER A 22 -8.16 -18.07 -64.85
CA SER A 22 -9.62 -17.95 -65.05
C SER A 22 -10.44 -19.24 -64.85
N VAL A 23 -11.23 -19.28 -63.76
CA VAL A 23 -12.58 -19.89 -63.62
C VAL A 23 -13.31 -19.12 -62.50
N VAL A 24 -14.64 -18.98 -62.59
CA VAL A 24 -15.52 -18.31 -61.62
C VAL A 24 -16.48 -19.32 -60.98
N ALA A 25 -16.85 -19.11 -59.71
CA ALA A 25 -18.05 -19.69 -59.09
C ALA A 25 -18.56 -18.77 -57.95
N GLU A 26 -19.88 -18.63 -57.83
CA GLU A 26 -20.56 -17.79 -56.84
C GLU A 26 -21.20 -18.61 -55.70
N GLU A 27 -21.82 -17.92 -54.74
CA GLU A 27 -22.80 -18.39 -53.75
C GLU A 27 -22.55 -19.74 -53.03
N ASN A 28 -22.29 -19.67 -51.72
CA ASN A 28 -23.34 -20.02 -50.73
C ASN A 28 -22.95 -19.61 -49.30
N GLY A 29 -23.81 -18.88 -48.60
CA GLY A 29 -23.58 -18.48 -47.22
C GLY A 29 -23.91 -19.60 -46.22
N LYS A 30 -22.91 -20.08 -45.46
CA LYS A 30 -23.13 -20.92 -44.27
C LYS A 30 -22.33 -20.40 -43.08
N SER A 31 -23.01 -20.34 -41.93
CA SER A 31 -22.48 -19.81 -40.67
C SER A 31 -21.28 -20.59 -40.14
N TYR A 32 -20.37 -19.88 -39.45
CA TYR A 32 -19.24 -20.44 -38.70
C TYR A 32 -19.66 -21.51 -37.67
N SER A 33 -20.93 -21.51 -37.25
CA SER A 33 -21.53 -22.55 -36.39
C SER A 33 -21.55 -23.96 -37.00
N ALA A 34 -21.32 -24.11 -38.30
CA ALA A 34 -21.24 -25.42 -38.97
C ALA A 34 -19.86 -26.10 -38.84
N ALA A 35 -18.81 -25.39 -38.40
CA ALA A 35 -17.43 -25.88 -38.38
C ALA A 35 -16.97 -26.48 -37.03
N LEU A 36 -17.86 -26.61 -36.04
CA LEU A 36 -17.52 -26.98 -34.65
C LEU A 36 -18.09 -28.33 -34.18
N GLN A 37 -18.43 -29.24 -35.11
CA GLN A 37 -18.90 -30.60 -34.78
C GLN A 37 -17.95 -31.75 -35.15
N THR A 38 -16.63 -31.53 -35.10
CA THR A 38 -15.63 -32.61 -34.94
C THR A 38 -14.34 -32.07 -34.33
N ASP A 39 -14.08 -32.33 -33.03
CA ASP A 39 -13.10 -33.36 -32.65
C ASP A 39 -13.03 -33.59 -31.14
N LYS A 40 -12.57 -34.79 -30.74
CA LYS A 40 -12.37 -35.19 -29.33
C LYS A 40 -10.90 -35.53 -29.07
N LEU A 41 -10.22 -34.69 -28.28
CA LEU A 41 -8.92 -34.94 -27.64
C LEU A 41 -8.72 -33.82 -26.60
N GLY A 42 -8.39 -34.04 -25.33
CA GLY A 42 -8.30 -35.26 -24.52
C GLY A 42 -7.80 -34.83 -23.13
N GLU A 43 -8.42 -35.29 -22.03
CA GLU A 43 -8.08 -34.80 -20.69
C GLU A 43 -6.72 -35.31 -20.21
N ASP A 44 -5.82 -34.40 -19.75
CA ASP A 44 -5.10 -34.71 -18.50
C ASP A 44 -4.58 -33.51 -17.66
N LYS A 45 -4.93 -33.55 -16.36
CA LYS A 45 -4.28 -32.97 -15.16
C LYS A 45 -3.72 -31.51 -15.14
N LYS A 46 -4.40 -30.72 -14.30
CA LYS A 46 -3.86 -29.83 -13.23
C LYS A 46 -3.04 -28.59 -13.63
N ILE A 47 -3.60 -27.41 -13.34
CA ILE A 47 -2.86 -26.17 -13.04
C ILE A 47 -3.33 -25.65 -11.66
N THR A 48 -2.41 -25.10 -10.86
CA THR A 48 -2.66 -24.53 -9.53
C THR A 48 -2.20 -23.08 -9.47
N ASN A 49 -3.05 -22.17 -8.94
CA ASN A 49 -2.80 -20.75 -8.67
C ASN A 49 -1.33 -20.28 -8.70
N GLY A 50 -0.86 -19.83 -9.87
CA GLY A 50 0.51 -19.32 -10.02
C GLY A 50 0.81 -18.54 -11.29
N ASP A 51 -0.16 -18.38 -12.20
CA ASP A 51 0.12 -18.03 -13.59
C ASP A 51 0.48 -16.55 -13.78
N HIS A 52 1.80 -16.32 -13.84
CA HIS A 52 2.37 -15.31 -14.71
C HIS A 52 1.90 -15.59 -16.15
N LEU A 53 0.80 -14.97 -16.60
CA LEU A 53 0.38 -15.00 -18.00
C LEU A 53 1.60 -14.63 -18.88
N PRO A 54 2.14 -15.56 -19.67
CA PRO A 54 3.31 -15.28 -20.48
C PRO A 54 2.90 -14.28 -21.56
N TYR A 55 3.78 -13.32 -21.85
CA TYR A 55 3.57 -12.43 -22.99
C TYR A 55 3.25 -13.24 -24.25
N PRO A 56 2.18 -12.91 -25.01
CA PRO A 56 1.98 -13.45 -26.35
C PRO A 56 3.29 -13.34 -27.11
N THR A 57 3.73 -14.42 -27.77
CA THR A 57 4.92 -14.37 -28.60
C THR A 57 4.64 -13.47 -29.80
N LEU A 58 4.96 -12.18 -29.66
CA LEU A 58 5.07 -11.25 -30.78
C LEU A 58 5.93 -11.95 -31.84
N PHE A 59 5.33 -12.26 -32.99
CA PHE A 59 5.99 -12.91 -34.12
C PHE A 59 6.93 -11.93 -34.83
N SER A 60 7.97 -11.53 -34.09
CA SER A 60 9.28 -11.26 -34.66
C SER A 60 9.64 -12.43 -35.57
N GLY A 61 9.91 -12.15 -36.85
CA GLY A 61 10.44 -13.12 -37.83
C GLY A 61 11.86 -13.62 -37.53
N MET A 62 12.32 -13.42 -36.29
CA MET A 62 13.47 -14.07 -35.68
C MET A 62 12.97 -14.72 -34.38
N HIS A 63 13.27 -16.00 -34.19
CA HIS A 63 12.98 -16.73 -32.95
C HIS A 63 13.44 -15.95 -31.71
N ARG A 64 12.77 -16.19 -30.56
CA ARG A 64 13.35 -15.90 -29.24
C ARG A 64 14.62 -16.74 -29.09
N ASN A 65 15.78 -16.20 -29.51
CA ASN A 65 17.06 -16.89 -29.45
C ASN A 65 17.40 -17.24 -27.99
N ALA A 66 17.18 -18.50 -27.61
CA ALA A 66 17.44 -19.00 -26.25
C ALA A 66 18.89 -18.71 -25.82
N HIS A 67 19.80 -18.75 -26.79
CA HIS A 67 21.20 -18.35 -26.70
C HIS A 67 21.48 -16.97 -26.07
N GLU A 68 20.54 -16.02 -26.02
CA GLU A 68 20.75 -14.77 -25.25
C GLU A 68 20.72 -14.99 -23.73
N ARG A 69 19.95 -15.97 -23.24
CA ARG A 69 19.83 -16.29 -21.80
C ARG A 69 20.73 -17.44 -21.37
N GLU A 70 21.20 -18.24 -22.33
CA GLU A 70 22.12 -19.37 -22.08
C GLU A 70 23.58 -18.93 -21.94
N ALA A 71 24.01 -17.86 -22.64
CA ALA A 71 25.40 -17.39 -22.62
C ALA A 71 25.93 -17.09 -21.19
N TRP A 72 25.10 -16.47 -20.35
CA TRP A 72 25.42 -16.23 -18.93
C TRP A 72 25.68 -17.52 -18.13
N ARG A 73 25.01 -18.63 -18.48
CA ARG A 73 25.23 -19.95 -17.87
C ARG A 73 26.48 -20.66 -18.40
N ALA A 74 26.99 -20.23 -19.56
CA ALA A 74 28.17 -20.79 -20.22
C ALA A 74 29.48 -20.02 -19.92
N GLY A 75 29.42 -18.90 -19.20
CA GLY A 75 30.60 -18.22 -18.64
C GLY A 75 31.46 -17.39 -19.62
N GLY A 76 31.02 -17.17 -20.86
CA GLY A 76 31.76 -16.43 -21.89
C GLY A 76 31.07 -15.14 -22.35
N ILE A 77 31.87 -14.10 -22.67
CA ILE A 77 31.38 -12.82 -23.24
C ILE A 77 31.41 -12.90 -24.77
N ARG A 78 30.25 -12.74 -25.42
CA ARG A 78 30.15 -12.72 -26.89
C ARG A 78 30.33 -11.31 -27.41
N PHE A 79 31.43 -11.08 -28.11
CA PHE A 79 31.72 -9.79 -28.74
C PHE A 79 30.87 -9.53 -29.99
N ALA A 80 30.68 -8.26 -30.34
CA ALA A 80 30.04 -7.85 -31.58
C ALA A 80 30.95 -8.21 -32.78
N PRO A 81 30.42 -8.79 -33.87
CA PRO A 81 31.22 -9.06 -35.07
C PRO A 81 31.88 -7.80 -35.60
N LEU A 82 33.13 -7.91 -36.05
CA LEU A 82 33.86 -6.78 -36.63
C LEU A 82 33.10 -6.15 -37.83
N ARG A 83 32.32 -6.95 -38.56
CA ARG A 83 31.49 -6.53 -39.70
C ARG A 83 30.00 -6.28 -39.36
N VAL A 84 29.69 -5.54 -38.29
CA VAL A 84 28.31 -5.02 -38.07
C VAL A 84 28.01 -3.88 -39.08
N PRO A 85 26.88 -3.94 -39.83
CA PRO A 85 26.49 -2.92 -40.81
C PRO A 85 26.37 -1.50 -40.25
N PHE A 86 26.77 -0.49 -41.03
CA PHE A 86 26.80 0.92 -40.62
C PHE A 86 25.45 1.42 -40.06
N LYS A 87 24.32 1.08 -40.71
CA LYS A 87 22.97 1.40 -40.20
C LYS A 87 22.75 0.90 -38.78
N ARG A 88 23.17 -0.34 -38.44
CA ARG A 88 23.05 -0.88 -37.07
C ARG A 88 23.98 -0.15 -36.07
N ARG A 89 25.17 0.29 -36.50
CA ARG A 89 26.08 1.11 -35.68
C ARG A 89 25.46 2.48 -35.37
N MET A 90 24.92 3.16 -36.38
CA MET A 90 24.26 4.46 -36.23
C MET A 90 23.01 4.39 -35.32
N GLN A 91 22.22 3.33 -35.42
CA GLN A 91 21.11 3.08 -34.48
C GLN A 91 21.60 2.90 -33.04
N THR A 92 22.70 2.16 -32.83
CA THR A 92 23.31 1.99 -31.50
C THR A 92 23.87 3.29 -30.95
N ALA A 93 24.49 4.13 -31.79
CA ALA A 93 24.95 5.47 -31.41
C ALA A 93 23.79 6.40 -31.03
N ALA A 94 22.66 6.35 -31.75
CA ALA A 94 21.46 7.14 -31.44
C ALA A 94 20.87 6.78 -30.06
N VAL A 95 20.78 5.49 -29.74
CA VAL A 95 20.30 5.03 -28.42
C VAL A 95 21.32 5.33 -27.32
N LEU A 96 22.63 5.24 -27.59
CA LEU A 96 23.67 5.63 -26.63
C LEU A 96 23.59 7.14 -26.31
N PHE A 97 23.50 7.98 -27.34
CA PHE A 97 23.38 9.43 -27.20
C PHE A 97 22.17 9.81 -26.31
N HIS A 98 21.00 9.22 -26.57
CA HIS A 98 19.83 9.45 -25.72
C HIS A 98 20.06 8.96 -24.28
N SER A 99 20.52 7.71 -24.12
CA SER A 99 20.72 7.08 -22.80
C SER A 99 21.79 7.79 -21.95
N MET A 100 22.74 8.48 -22.58
CA MET A 100 23.80 9.25 -21.91
C MET A 100 23.52 10.75 -21.84
N SER A 101 22.45 11.26 -22.47
CA SER A 101 22.19 12.70 -22.59
C SER A 101 22.18 13.46 -21.25
N ILE A 102 21.64 12.85 -20.19
CA ILE A 102 21.66 13.43 -18.84
C ILE A 102 23.07 13.51 -18.25
N VAL A 103 23.90 12.48 -18.44
CA VAL A 103 25.28 12.46 -17.93
C VAL A 103 26.12 13.47 -18.70
N VAL A 104 26.04 13.45 -20.03
CA VAL A 104 26.79 14.38 -20.90
C VAL A 104 26.44 15.83 -20.59
N LEU A 105 25.15 16.20 -20.56
CA LEU A 105 24.75 17.60 -20.36
C LEU A 105 25.06 18.10 -18.94
N VAL A 106 24.94 17.25 -17.91
CA VAL A 106 25.36 17.61 -16.54
C VAL A 106 26.88 17.72 -16.43
N SER A 107 27.65 16.85 -17.10
CA SER A 107 29.12 16.97 -17.17
C SER A 107 29.55 18.24 -17.91
N CYS A 108 28.89 18.61 -19.01
CA CYS A 108 29.12 19.87 -19.70
C CYS A 108 28.85 21.08 -18.80
N PHE A 109 27.77 21.06 -18.01
CA PHE A 109 27.49 22.12 -17.03
C PHE A 109 28.60 22.26 -15.99
N TRP A 110 29.04 21.17 -15.37
CA TRP A 110 30.15 21.23 -14.39
C TRP A 110 31.48 21.65 -15.03
N PHE A 111 31.72 21.30 -16.29
CA PHE A 111 32.87 21.79 -17.05
C PHE A 111 32.80 23.30 -17.33
N SER A 112 31.60 23.85 -17.61
CA SER A 112 31.39 25.31 -17.65
C SER A 112 31.64 25.95 -16.28
N CYS A 113 31.11 25.38 -15.19
CA CYS A 113 31.41 25.89 -13.83
C CYS A 113 32.91 25.92 -13.55
N ALA A 114 33.68 24.92 -13.99
CA ALA A 114 35.13 24.85 -13.83
C ALA A 114 35.92 25.79 -14.76
N ASN A 115 35.28 26.44 -15.73
CA ASN A 115 35.94 27.35 -16.69
C ASN A 115 35.41 28.81 -16.54
N PRO A 116 36.19 29.70 -15.88
CA PRO A 116 35.83 31.10 -15.66
C PRO A 116 35.49 31.89 -16.93
N LEU A 117 36.02 31.51 -18.10
CA LEU A 117 35.70 32.18 -19.38
C LEU A 117 34.22 32.03 -19.76
N THR A 118 33.51 31.03 -19.22
CA THR A 118 32.08 30.82 -19.47
C THR A 118 31.18 31.58 -18.47
N TRP A 119 31.73 32.04 -17.34
CA TRP A 119 30.96 32.63 -16.24
C TRP A 119 30.13 33.87 -16.62
N PRO A 120 30.58 34.77 -17.53
CA PRO A 120 29.75 35.90 -17.98
C PRO A 120 28.42 35.49 -18.63
N ILE A 121 28.31 34.26 -19.16
CA ILE A 121 27.07 33.69 -19.70
C ILE A 121 26.40 32.78 -18.66
N LEU A 122 27.20 31.97 -17.95
CA LEU A 122 26.72 30.97 -17.01
C LEU A 122 26.02 31.57 -15.78
N VAL A 123 26.51 32.70 -15.25
CA VAL A 123 25.92 33.34 -14.06
C VAL A 123 24.54 33.96 -14.37
N PRO A 124 24.36 34.79 -15.42
CA PRO A 124 23.03 35.23 -15.84
C PRO A 124 22.06 34.07 -16.15
N TYR A 125 22.55 33.00 -16.76
CA TYR A 125 21.78 31.79 -17.03
C TYR A 125 21.30 31.10 -15.74
N LEU A 126 22.16 30.95 -14.72
CA LEU A 126 21.79 30.39 -13.41
C LEU A 126 20.79 31.29 -12.65
N VAL A 127 20.91 32.61 -12.77
CA VAL A 127 19.92 33.57 -12.24
C VAL A 127 18.57 33.38 -12.95
N HIS A 128 18.55 33.32 -14.28
CA HIS A 128 17.33 33.04 -15.06
C HIS A 128 16.68 31.70 -14.66
N LEU A 129 17.47 30.62 -14.55
CA LEU A 129 16.98 29.31 -14.11
C LEU A 129 16.26 29.38 -12.76
N SER A 130 16.76 30.20 -11.83
CA SER A 130 16.20 30.35 -10.48
C SER A 130 14.79 30.97 -10.46
N PHE A 131 14.39 31.70 -11.51
CA PHE A 131 13.06 32.30 -11.65
C PHE A 131 12.20 31.66 -12.77
N SER A 132 12.76 30.72 -13.55
CA SER A 132 12.15 30.29 -14.82
C SER A 132 11.17 29.11 -14.66
N ASN A 133 9.89 29.43 -14.46
CA ASN A 133 8.75 28.50 -14.40
C ASN A 133 8.39 27.79 -15.73
N ALA A 134 9.29 27.81 -16.73
CA ALA A 134 9.04 27.27 -18.07
C ALA A 134 8.78 25.74 -18.12
N ALA A 135 8.99 25.01 -17.02
CA ALA A 135 8.57 23.61 -16.88
C ALA A 135 7.05 23.46 -16.63
N MET A 136 6.39 24.48 -16.07
CA MET A 136 5.00 24.44 -15.59
C MET A 136 4.07 25.49 -16.23
N ASP A 137 4.60 26.51 -16.92
CA ASP A 137 3.84 27.62 -17.52
C ASP A 137 2.81 27.29 -18.65
N GLY A 138 2.73 26.05 -19.12
CA GLY A 138 1.87 25.60 -20.24
C GLY A 138 2.15 26.20 -21.64
N LYS A 139 3.12 27.12 -21.80
CA LYS A 139 3.30 27.87 -23.06
C LYS A 139 3.95 27.06 -24.17
N LEU A 140 4.78 26.07 -23.81
CA LEU A 140 5.65 25.30 -24.72
C LEU A 140 6.65 26.15 -25.54
N SER A 141 6.99 27.37 -25.11
CA SER A 141 7.84 28.33 -25.85
C SER A 141 9.26 27.87 -26.18
N TYR A 142 9.76 26.83 -25.50
CA TYR A 142 11.07 26.22 -25.76
C TYR A 142 11.03 25.11 -26.81
N ARG A 143 9.84 24.59 -27.15
CA ARG A 143 9.65 23.35 -27.92
C ARG A 143 10.05 23.53 -29.39
N SER A 144 10.89 22.63 -29.90
CA SER A 144 11.37 22.62 -31.29
C SER A 144 10.90 21.36 -32.01
N GLU A 145 9.97 21.50 -32.96
CA GLU A 145 9.55 20.36 -33.80
C GLU A 145 10.65 19.90 -34.76
N TRP A 146 11.57 20.79 -35.16
CA TRP A 146 12.80 20.42 -35.86
C TRP A 146 13.63 19.43 -35.04
N LEU A 147 13.89 19.76 -33.76
CA LEU A 147 14.66 18.90 -32.86
C LEU A 147 13.95 17.57 -32.63
N ARG A 148 12.63 17.58 -32.45
CA ARG A 148 11.79 16.38 -32.29
C ARG A 148 11.72 15.51 -33.55
N SER A 149 11.96 16.06 -34.73
CA SER A 149 11.83 15.39 -36.03
C SER A 149 13.15 14.98 -36.69
N LEU A 150 14.29 15.20 -36.03
CA LEU A 150 15.62 14.83 -36.56
C LEU A 150 15.69 13.37 -37.02
N PRO A 151 16.40 13.05 -38.13
CA PRO A 151 16.61 11.67 -38.60
C PRO A 151 17.22 10.72 -37.56
N LEU A 152 17.94 11.28 -36.57
CA LEU A 152 18.43 10.58 -35.37
C LEU A 152 17.33 9.76 -34.68
N TRP A 153 16.10 10.26 -34.61
CA TRP A 153 15.00 9.58 -33.94
C TRP A 153 14.43 8.42 -34.76
N LYS A 154 14.53 8.46 -36.10
CA LYS A 154 14.23 7.31 -36.96
C LYS A 154 15.29 6.20 -36.81
N LEU A 155 16.55 6.57 -36.53
CA LEU A 155 17.59 5.61 -36.13
C LEU A 155 17.32 5.04 -34.72
N PHE A 156 16.87 5.86 -33.78
CA PHE A 156 16.46 5.41 -32.44
C PHE A 156 15.30 4.39 -32.51
N ALA A 157 14.21 4.70 -33.22
CA ALA A 157 13.09 3.78 -33.44
C ALA A 157 13.52 2.45 -34.07
N GLY A 158 14.37 2.51 -35.11
CA GLY A 158 14.90 1.33 -35.79
C GLY A 158 15.89 0.50 -34.97
N TYR A 159 16.30 0.95 -33.77
CA TYR A 159 17.04 0.11 -32.82
C TYR A 159 16.14 -0.94 -32.16
N PHE A 160 14.91 -0.53 -31.84
CA PHE A 160 13.87 -1.23 -31.07
C PHE A 160 12.71 -1.78 -31.95
N PRO A 161 12.91 -1.96 -33.28
CA PRO A 161 11.83 -2.04 -34.26
C PRO A 161 10.51 -1.33 -33.91
N ALA A 162 10.59 -0.08 -33.44
CA ALA A 162 9.47 0.55 -32.75
C ALA A 162 8.34 0.97 -33.71
N ALA A 163 7.10 0.81 -33.28
CA ALA A 163 5.90 1.17 -34.04
C ALA A 163 4.85 1.87 -33.17
N LEU A 164 4.08 2.79 -33.77
CA LEU A 164 2.96 3.49 -33.13
C LEU A 164 1.65 3.15 -33.87
N HIS A 165 0.80 2.40 -33.20
CA HIS A 165 -0.50 1.95 -33.68
C HIS A 165 -1.60 2.87 -33.15
N LYS A 166 -2.46 3.33 -34.05
CA LYS A 166 -3.63 4.17 -33.77
C LYS A 166 -4.86 3.30 -33.97
N THR A 167 -5.67 3.11 -32.93
CA THR A 167 -6.92 2.33 -33.04
C THR A 167 -8.15 3.20 -33.30
N PHE A 168 -8.11 4.48 -32.92
CA PHE A 168 -9.21 5.44 -33.13
C PHE A 168 -8.68 6.83 -33.51
N ASP A 169 -9.52 7.60 -34.21
CA ASP A 169 -9.33 9.03 -34.38
C ASP A 169 -9.55 9.79 -33.07
N LEU A 170 -8.77 10.88 -32.91
CA LEU A 170 -8.86 11.78 -31.77
C LEU A 170 -9.10 13.19 -32.34
N PRO A 171 -10.32 13.74 -32.23
CA PRO A 171 -10.64 15.08 -32.73
C PRO A 171 -9.75 16.19 -32.14
N PRO A 172 -9.21 17.12 -32.95
CA PRO A 172 -8.31 18.17 -32.47
C PRO A 172 -9.03 19.30 -31.70
N ASN A 173 -10.38 19.29 -31.66
CA ASN A 173 -11.20 20.20 -30.86
C ASN A 173 -11.44 19.71 -29.41
N ARG A 174 -10.71 18.68 -28.96
CA ARG A 174 -10.77 18.17 -27.58
C ARG A 174 -9.39 18.16 -26.92
N LYS A 175 -9.35 17.85 -25.62
CA LYS A 175 -8.16 17.87 -24.75
C LYS A 175 -7.88 16.45 -24.30
N TYR A 176 -6.62 16.06 -24.13
CA TYR A 176 -6.30 14.65 -23.87
C TYR A 176 -5.25 14.41 -22.76
N ILE A 177 -5.48 13.36 -21.98
CA ILE A 177 -4.46 12.78 -21.09
C ILE A 177 -4.18 11.34 -21.54
N PHE A 178 -3.03 11.14 -22.18
CA PHE A 178 -2.54 9.84 -22.63
C PHE A 178 -1.89 9.10 -21.44
N GLY A 179 -2.49 7.98 -21.03
CA GLY A 179 -1.99 7.15 -19.93
C GLY A 179 -1.12 6.00 -20.43
N TYR A 180 0.20 6.13 -20.34
CA TYR A 180 1.17 5.17 -20.88
C TYR A 180 1.56 4.07 -19.87
N HIS A 181 1.51 2.83 -20.36
CA HIS A 181 1.86 1.61 -19.64
C HIS A 181 2.64 0.61 -20.52
N PRO A 182 3.49 -0.27 -19.96
CA PRO A 182 4.08 -0.15 -18.63
C PRO A 182 5.12 0.99 -18.64
N HIS A 183 5.66 1.34 -17.48
CA HIS A 183 6.78 2.28 -17.41
C HIS A 183 8.07 1.70 -18.03
N GLY A 184 8.29 0.37 -17.95
CA GLY A 184 9.60 -0.21 -18.20
C GLY A 184 10.68 0.38 -17.30
N ILE A 185 11.96 0.15 -17.59
CA ILE A 185 13.03 0.76 -16.80
C ILE A 185 13.21 2.26 -17.11
N ILE A 186 13.17 2.65 -18.39
CA ILE A 186 13.50 4.02 -18.87
C ILE A 186 12.39 4.63 -19.75
N SER A 187 11.37 3.86 -20.18
CA SER A 187 10.29 4.33 -21.07
C SER A 187 10.78 4.80 -22.45
N HIS A 188 11.69 4.06 -23.08
CA HIS A 188 12.20 4.32 -24.44
C HIS A 188 11.08 4.36 -25.48
N GLY A 189 10.07 3.49 -25.36
CA GLY A 189 8.88 3.51 -26.21
C GLY A 189 8.05 4.79 -26.04
N ALA A 190 7.89 5.29 -24.82
CA ALA A 190 7.20 6.55 -24.55
C ALA A 190 7.97 7.76 -25.11
N TRP A 191 9.30 7.77 -24.98
CA TRP A 191 10.15 8.78 -25.63
C TRP A 191 9.96 8.75 -27.15
N CYS A 192 10.06 7.56 -27.76
CA CYS A 192 9.95 7.36 -29.19
C CYS A 192 8.60 7.81 -29.77
N ALA A 193 7.49 7.47 -29.10
CA ALA A 193 6.13 7.79 -29.55
C ALA A 193 5.66 9.22 -29.22
N PHE A 194 6.15 9.84 -28.14
CA PHE A 194 5.54 11.07 -27.60
C PHE A 194 6.52 12.25 -27.40
N ALA A 195 7.79 11.99 -27.09
CA ALA A 195 8.83 13.03 -27.01
C ALA A 195 9.45 13.37 -28.38
N THR A 196 9.44 12.44 -29.33
CA THR A 196 9.94 12.65 -30.71
C THR A 196 8.80 12.52 -31.73
N ASN A 197 9.08 12.79 -33.01
CA ASN A 197 8.22 12.39 -34.12
C ASN A 197 8.77 11.16 -34.90
N ALA A 198 9.54 10.28 -34.24
CA ALA A 198 10.13 9.10 -34.90
C ALA A 198 9.09 8.17 -35.54
N LEU A 199 7.91 8.07 -34.91
CA LEU A 199 6.83 7.13 -35.27
C LEU A 199 5.64 7.82 -35.95
N GLY A 200 5.80 9.09 -36.38
CA GLY A 200 4.76 9.87 -37.04
C GLY A 200 3.55 10.18 -36.15
N PHE A 201 3.78 10.72 -34.94
CA PHE A 201 2.70 11.09 -34.03
C PHE A 201 1.84 12.22 -34.61
N SER A 202 2.46 13.28 -35.15
CA SER A 202 1.73 14.41 -35.75
C SER A 202 0.91 14.00 -36.98
N GLU A 203 1.40 13.01 -37.73
CA GLU A 203 0.77 12.47 -38.92
C GLU A 203 -0.40 11.53 -38.58
N LYS A 204 -0.31 10.82 -37.45
CA LYS A 204 -1.39 9.96 -36.93
C LYS A 204 -2.47 10.75 -36.18
N PHE A 205 -2.08 11.82 -35.49
CA PHE A 205 -2.94 12.66 -34.65
C PHE A 205 -2.81 14.14 -35.05
N PRO A 206 -3.26 14.51 -36.27
CA PRO A 206 -3.14 15.87 -36.78
C PRO A 206 -3.87 16.88 -35.88
N GLY A 207 -3.26 18.05 -35.70
CA GLY A 207 -3.75 19.11 -34.81
C GLY A 207 -3.48 18.88 -33.31
N ILE A 208 -3.08 17.67 -32.87
CA ILE A 208 -2.82 17.38 -31.46
C ILE A 208 -1.34 17.63 -31.09
N THR A 209 -1.11 18.66 -30.27
CA THR A 209 0.19 18.94 -29.66
C THR A 209 0.32 18.18 -28.34
N ASN A 210 0.96 17.02 -28.36
CA ASN A 210 1.21 16.22 -27.16
C ASN A 210 2.56 16.49 -26.49
N SER A 211 2.57 16.64 -25.16
CA SER A 211 3.77 16.76 -24.32
C SER A 211 3.91 15.58 -23.35
N LEU A 212 5.00 14.81 -23.49
CA LEU A 212 5.39 13.80 -22.50
C LEU A 212 5.76 14.48 -21.16
N LEU A 213 5.35 13.89 -20.03
CA LEU A 213 5.63 14.43 -18.70
C LEU A 213 6.72 13.63 -17.97
N THR A 214 7.55 14.32 -17.20
CA THR A 214 8.61 13.72 -16.37
C THR A 214 8.71 14.36 -14.98
N LEU A 215 9.58 13.82 -14.12
CA LEU A 215 9.84 14.29 -12.77
C LEU A 215 10.33 15.75 -12.75
N ASP A 216 9.79 16.52 -11.80
CA ASP A 216 10.10 17.95 -11.61
C ASP A 216 11.60 18.22 -11.39
N SER A 217 12.30 17.30 -10.73
CA SER A 217 13.75 17.32 -10.51
C SER A 217 14.57 17.46 -11.80
N ASN A 218 14.09 16.93 -12.92
CA ASN A 218 14.81 16.96 -14.18
C ASN A 218 14.94 18.38 -14.74
N PHE A 219 14.01 19.28 -14.39
CA PHE A 219 14.02 20.69 -14.79
C PHE A 219 14.91 21.57 -13.91
N ARG A 220 15.54 20.98 -12.88
CA ARG A 220 16.52 21.62 -11.98
C ARG A 220 17.97 21.32 -12.37
N LEU A 221 18.18 20.45 -13.37
CA LEU A 221 19.50 20.12 -13.91
C LEU A 221 19.81 21.06 -15.08
N PRO A 222 20.80 21.97 -14.97
CA PRO A 222 21.15 22.88 -16.05
C PRO A 222 21.59 22.14 -17.31
N PHE A 223 21.40 22.77 -18.47
CA PHE A 223 21.51 22.24 -19.84
C PHE A 223 20.56 21.05 -20.15
N TYR A 224 20.47 20.03 -19.29
CA TYR A 224 19.54 18.91 -19.45
C TYR A 224 18.07 19.38 -19.41
N ARG A 225 17.73 20.33 -18.54
CA ARG A 225 16.43 21.03 -18.50
C ARG A 225 16.04 21.57 -19.88
N ASP A 226 16.93 22.33 -20.51
CA ASP A 226 16.61 23.06 -21.73
C ASP A 226 16.54 22.11 -22.93
N TRP A 227 17.36 21.05 -22.92
CA TRP A 227 17.22 19.90 -23.82
C TRP A 227 15.84 19.23 -23.73
N ILE A 228 15.36 18.86 -22.54
CA ILE A 228 14.05 18.21 -22.41
C ILE A 228 12.89 19.17 -22.70
N LEU A 229 13.01 20.46 -22.36
CA LEU A 229 12.05 21.49 -22.77
C LEU A 229 12.01 21.67 -24.30
N ALA A 230 13.14 21.59 -24.99
CA ALA A 230 13.21 21.65 -26.45
C ALA A 230 12.57 20.43 -27.13
N MET A 231 12.68 19.24 -26.52
CA MET A 231 11.90 18.05 -26.91
C MET A 231 10.40 18.16 -26.59
N GLY A 232 9.96 19.26 -25.96
CA GLY A 232 8.56 19.51 -25.59
C GLY A 232 8.10 18.79 -24.33
N ILE A 233 9.03 18.28 -23.51
CA ILE A 233 8.75 17.53 -22.27
C ILE A 233 8.48 18.51 -21.13
N ARG A 234 7.51 18.19 -20.26
CA ARG A 234 7.03 19.08 -19.18
C ARG A 234 7.04 18.42 -17.80
N SER A 235 6.88 19.19 -16.73
CA SER A 235 6.79 18.63 -15.37
C SER A 235 5.48 17.86 -15.19
N VAL A 236 5.49 16.78 -14.41
CA VAL A 236 4.30 15.97 -14.08
C VAL A 236 3.46 16.57 -12.93
N SER A 237 3.72 17.82 -12.53
CA SER A 237 2.98 18.50 -11.46
C SER A 237 1.52 18.82 -11.83
N LYS A 238 0.62 18.91 -10.82
CA LYS A 238 -0.80 19.36 -11.00
C LYS A 238 -0.85 20.65 -11.81
N GLU A 239 0.03 21.59 -11.47
CA GLU A 239 0.07 22.91 -12.11
C GLU A 239 0.47 22.81 -13.58
N SER A 240 1.55 22.09 -13.90
CA SER A 240 2.02 21.90 -15.27
C SER A 240 0.95 21.25 -16.16
N ILE A 241 0.30 20.19 -15.67
CA ILE A 241 -0.80 19.51 -16.37
C ILE A 241 -1.96 20.50 -16.62
N ARG A 242 -2.44 21.17 -15.57
CA ARG A 242 -3.54 22.15 -15.67
C ARG A 242 -3.20 23.26 -16.66
N ASN A 243 -2.05 23.89 -16.50
CA ASN A 243 -1.63 25.02 -17.33
C ASN A 243 -1.46 24.61 -18.80
N THR A 244 -0.99 23.39 -19.09
CA THR A 244 -0.82 22.88 -20.46
C THR A 244 -2.16 22.55 -21.13
N LEU A 245 -3.14 22.03 -20.37
CA LEU A 245 -4.50 21.74 -20.87
C LEU A 245 -5.45 22.97 -20.81
N SER A 246 -4.95 24.14 -20.38
CA SER A 246 -5.71 25.39 -20.30
C SER A 246 -5.20 26.50 -21.24
N ARG A 247 -4.23 26.23 -22.14
CA ARG A 247 -3.72 27.23 -23.08
C ARG A 247 -3.07 26.64 -24.33
N GLY A 248 -3.06 27.41 -25.42
CA GLY A 248 -2.74 26.93 -26.76
C GLY A 248 -3.91 26.16 -27.38
N GLY A 249 -3.66 25.55 -28.55
CA GLY A 249 -4.75 25.27 -29.49
C GLY A 249 -5.11 26.50 -30.33
N ALA A 250 -5.93 26.33 -31.37
CA ALA A 250 -6.32 27.43 -32.25
C ALA A 250 -7.02 28.58 -31.49
N SER A 251 -7.93 28.24 -30.57
CA SER A 251 -8.68 29.20 -29.73
C SER A 251 -7.96 29.57 -28.42
N ASN A 252 -6.72 29.12 -28.22
CA ASN A 252 -5.92 29.30 -26.98
C ASN A 252 -6.60 28.82 -25.67
N ASP A 253 -7.65 28.01 -25.75
CA ASP A 253 -8.41 27.48 -24.61
C ASP A 253 -7.90 26.11 -24.11
N GLY A 254 -6.93 25.53 -24.82
CA GLY A 254 -6.34 24.22 -24.59
C GLY A 254 -6.80 23.13 -25.55
N GLN A 255 -7.76 23.35 -26.46
CA GLN A 255 -8.14 22.34 -27.47
C GLN A 255 -6.92 21.91 -28.31
N GLY A 256 -6.85 20.63 -28.66
CA GLY A 256 -5.69 20.07 -29.36
C GLY A 256 -4.43 19.98 -28.49
N ARG A 257 -4.50 20.28 -27.18
CA ARG A 257 -3.41 19.97 -26.24
C ARG A 257 -3.59 18.57 -25.68
N ALA A 258 -2.47 17.85 -25.62
CA ALA A 258 -2.38 16.56 -24.99
C ALA A 258 -1.19 16.50 -24.02
N VAL A 259 -1.31 15.70 -22.96
CA VAL A 259 -0.17 15.32 -22.12
C VAL A 259 -0.07 13.81 -22.01
N THR A 260 1.15 13.26 -22.07
CA THR A 260 1.39 11.82 -21.85
C THR A 260 2.01 11.60 -20.48
N ILE A 261 1.38 10.74 -19.67
CA ILE A 261 1.79 10.41 -18.31
C ILE A 261 2.19 8.94 -18.27
N VAL A 262 3.44 8.65 -17.86
CA VAL A 262 3.89 7.28 -17.60
C VAL A 262 3.48 6.88 -16.18
N ILE A 263 2.30 6.27 -16.06
CA ILE A 263 1.52 6.21 -14.82
C ILE A 263 2.15 5.30 -13.75
N GLY A 264 2.82 4.21 -14.15
CA GLY A 264 3.45 3.25 -13.25
C GLY A 264 4.53 3.85 -12.33
N GLY A 265 5.33 4.79 -12.87
CA GLY A 265 6.43 5.46 -12.18
C GLY A 265 7.51 4.52 -11.60
N ALA A 266 8.34 5.07 -10.70
CA ALA A 266 9.48 4.38 -10.10
C ALA A 266 9.19 3.10 -9.28
N ARG A 267 7.91 2.73 -9.08
CA ARG A 267 7.51 1.45 -8.46
C ARG A 267 7.29 0.35 -9.48
N GLU A 268 6.94 0.71 -10.71
CA GLU A 268 6.74 -0.21 -11.83
C GLU A 268 8.07 -0.51 -12.53
N SER A 269 8.95 0.49 -12.66
CA SER A 269 10.31 0.30 -13.18
C SER A 269 11.20 -0.58 -12.29
N LEU A 270 10.95 -0.65 -10.98
CA LEU A 270 11.57 -1.58 -10.02
C LEU A 270 10.89 -2.96 -9.97
N GLN A 271 9.95 -3.23 -10.87
CA GLN A 271 9.24 -4.50 -11.02
C GLN A 271 9.12 -4.90 -12.51
N ALA A 272 9.95 -4.31 -13.37
CA ALA A 272 10.01 -4.61 -14.79
C ALA A 272 10.85 -5.87 -15.00
N GLU A 273 10.16 -7.01 -15.14
CA GLU A 273 10.77 -8.31 -15.46
C GLU A 273 10.43 -8.67 -16.92
N PRO A 274 11.42 -9.02 -17.77
CA PRO A 274 11.19 -9.42 -19.17
C PRO A 274 10.15 -10.54 -19.33
N GLY A 275 9.34 -10.45 -20.38
CA GLY A 275 8.22 -11.35 -20.66
C GLY A 275 6.96 -11.13 -19.81
N THR A 276 6.92 -10.10 -18.94
CA THR A 276 5.76 -9.81 -18.06
C THR A 276 5.16 -8.42 -18.34
N LEU A 277 3.83 -8.29 -18.18
CA LEU A 277 3.11 -7.00 -18.25
C LEU A 277 2.49 -6.63 -16.91
N ARG A 278 3.33 -6.31 -15.91
CA ARG A 278 2.87 -5.94 -14.58
C ARG A 278 2.51 -4.44 -14.50
N LEU A 279 1.21 -4.13 -14.45
CA LEU A 279 0.72 -2.74 -14.36
C LEU A 279 0.28 -2.38 -12.92
N ILE A 280 0.71 -1.21 -12.44
CA ILE A 280 0.34 -0.65 -11.13
C ILE A 280 -0.74 0.43 -11.34
N LEU A 281 -1.84 0.04 -11.98
CA LEU A 281 -2.98 0.91 -12.31
C LEU A 281 -3.73 1.38 -11.07
N LYS A 282 -4.15 0.41 -10.24
CA LYS A 282 -4.85 0.52 -8.94
C LYS A 282 -4.61 1.90 -8.29
N GLY A 283 -3.38 2.20 -7.87
CA GLY A 283 -3.09 3.34 -6.96
C GLY A 283 -2.97 4.71 -7.60
N ARG A 284 -3.27 4.85 -8.90
CA ARG A 284 -2.80 5.97 -9.72
C ARG A 284 -3.87 6.95 -10.21
N LYS A 285 -5.05 6.96 -9.57
CA LYS A 285 -6.21 7.86 -9.78
C LYS A 285 -5.92 9.38 -9.94
N GLY A 286 -4.69 9.84 -9.71
CA GLY A 286 -4.27 11.24 -9.89
C GLY A 286 -4.39 11.77 -11.32
N PHE A 287 -4.14 10.96 -12.36
CA PHE A 287 -4.32 11.43 -13.75
C PHE A 287 -5.80 11.60 -14.12
N VAL A 288 -6.66 10.69 -13.65
CA VAL A 288 -8.13 10.78 -13.77
C VAL A 288 -8.66 12.03 -13.04
N LYS A 289 -8.17 12.31 -11.82
CA LYS A 289 -8.51 13.55 -11.09
C LYS A 289 -8.00 14.82 -11.77
N MET A 290 -7.03 14.75 -12.70
CA MET A 290 -6.66 15.88 -13.56
C MET A 290 -7.57 15.99 -14.78
N ALA A 291 -7.82 14.87 -15.46
CA ALA A 291 -8.71 14.77 -16.62
C ALA A 291 -10.10 15.39 -16.34
N LEU A 292 -10.74 14.95 -15.25
CA LEU A 292 -12.03 15.45 -14.74
C LEU A 292 -12.04 16.95 -14.41
N ARG A 293 -10.90 17.52 -14.02
CA ARG A 293 -10.74 18.96 -13.69
C ARG A 293 -10.39 19.83 -14.89
N SER A 294 -10.02 19.24 -16.03
CA SER A 294 -9.61 19.98 -17.23
C SER A 294 -10.56 19.79 -18.42
N GLY A 295 -11.57 18.93 -18.30
CA GLY A 295 -12.40 18.51 -19.43
C GLY A 295 -11.55 17.83 -20.51
N ALA A 296 -10.66 16.92 -20.08
CA ALA A 296 -9.71 16.26 -20.98
C ALA A 296 -9.92 14.75 -20.98
N ASP A 297 -10.14 14.19 -22.16
CA ASP A 297 -10.49 12.78 -22.35
C ASP A 297 -9.29 11.88 -22.02
N LEU A 298 -9.58 10.71 -21.45
CA LEU A 298 -8.57 9.76 -21.02
C LEU A 298 -8.24 8.80 -22.17
N VAL A 299 -7.00 8.84 -22.66
CA VAL A 299 -6.54 7.98 -23.76
C VAL A 299 -5.61 6.89 -23.21
N PRO A 300 -6.05 5.62 -23.11
CA PRO A 300 -5.20 4.52 -22.65
C PRO A 300 -4.15 4.17 -23.71
N VAL A 301 -2.90 3.93 -23.29
CA VAL A 301 -1.79 3.59 -24.19
C VAL A 301 -0.94 2.46 -23.63
N ILE A 302 -0.60 1.49 -24.48
CA ILE A 302 0.21 0.32 -24.09
C ILE A 302 1.43 0.15 -25.00
N GLY A 303 2.64 0.19 -24.44
CA GLY A 303 3.91 -0.17 -25.05
C GLY A 303 4.22 -1.66 -24.87
N PHE A 304 3.87 -2.48 -25.85
CA PHE A 304 4.18 -3.90 -25.84
C PHE A 304 5.68 -4.13 -26.11
N GLY A 305 6.35 -4.91 -25.27
CA GLY A 305 7.80 -5.14 -25.31
C GLY A 305 8.66 -4.19 -24.47
N GLU A 306 8.09 -3.17 -23.83
CA GLU A 306 8.84 -2.13 -23.10
C GLU A 306 9.58 -2.66 -21.84
N ASN A 307 9.07 -3.73 -21.21
CA ASN A 307 9.73 -4.43 -20.12
C ASN A 307 10.86 -5.37 -20.59
N ASP A 308 10.94 -5.70 -21.88
CA ASP A 308 11.97 -6.60 -22.41
C ASP A 308 13.30 -5.88 -22.73
N LEU A 309 13.31 -4.54 -22.68
CA LEU A 309 14.46 -3.73 -23.12
C LEU A 309 15.69 -3.84 -22.20
N TYR A 310 15.53 -4.32 -20.98
CA TYR A 310 16.59 -4.52 -19.99
C TYR A 310 16.26 -5.70 -19.10
N ASP A 311 17.29 -6.39 -18.62
CA ASP A 311 17.17 -7.35 -17.52
C ASP A 311 17.39 -6.59 -16.19
N GLN A 312 16.75 -7.01 -15.11
CA GLN A 312 16.84 -6.33 -13.81
C GLN A 312 17.41 -7.29 -12.74
N LEU A 313 18.38 -6.81 -11.95
CA LEU A 313 18.90 -7.60 -10.83
C LEU A 313 17.81 -7.82 -9.78
N SER A 314 17.27 -9.04 -9.72
CA SER A 314 16.10 -9.36 -8.91
C SER A 314 16.34 -9.09 -7.41
N PRO A 315 15.36 -8.51 -6.69
CA PRO A 315 15.40 -8.39 -5.23
C PRO A 315 15.62 -9.72 -4.49
N LYS A 316 15.28 -10.85 -5.13
CA LYS A 316 15.46 -12.21 -4.60
C LYS A 316 16.92 -12.67 -4.66
N THR A 317 17.71 -12.24 -5.63
CA THR A 317 19.12 -12.64 -5.81
C THR A 317 20.11 -11.65 -5.20
N HIS A 318 19.80 -10.34 -5.21
CA HIS A 318 20.70 -9.29 -4.69
C HIS A 318 20.03 -8.42 -3.62
N PRO A 319 19.69 -8.98 -2.43
CA PRO A 319 18.91 -8.28 -1.41
C PRO A 319 19.61 -7.03 -0.83
N MET A 320 20.94 -6.94 -0.84
CA MET A 320 21.65 -5.73 -0.42
C MET A 320 21.50 -4.58 -1.41
N VAL A 321 21.56 -4.86 -2.73
CA VAL A 321 21.33 -3.86 -3.78
C VAL A 321 19.90 -3.32 -3.66
N HIS A 322 18.92 -4.21 -3.54
CA HIS A 322 17.52 -3.82 -3.33
C HIS A 322 17.32 -3.01 -2.04
N LYS A 323 18.01 -3.34 -0.93
CA LYS A 323 17.97 -2.56 0.31
C LYS A 323 18.48 -1.13 0.10
N ILE A 324 19.57 -0.94 -0.64
CA ILE A 324 20.12 0.38 -1.00
C ILE A 324 19.13 1.13 -1.90
N GLN A 325 18.61 0.49 -2.96
CA GLN A 325 17.63 1.10 -3.86
C GLN A 325 16.36 1.57 -3.14
N MET A 326 15.89 0.81 -2.14
CA MET A 326 14.73 1.16 -1.32
C MET A 326 15.02 2.27 -0.31
N ILE A 327 16.27 2.40 0.18
CA ILE A 327 16.71 3.56 0.97
C ILE A 327 16.69 4.82 0.09
N LEU A 328 17.29 4.76 -1.10
CA LEU A 328 17.29 5.87 -2.06
C LEU A 328 15.87 6.29 -2.45
N LEU A 329 14.99 5.33 -2.77
CA LEU A 329 13.58 5.60 -3.06
C LEU A 329 12.83 6.23 -1.87
N LYS A 330 13.14 5.82 -0.64
CA LYS A 330 12.51 6.38 0.58
C LYS A 330 12.92 7.84 0.80
N VAL A 331 14.21 8.15 0.61
CA VAL A 331 14.82 9.48 0.85
C VAL A 331 14.54 10.43 -0.31
N PHE A 332 14.97 10.09 -1.53
CA PHE A 332 15.00 10.99 -2.69
C PHE A 332 13.78 10.87 -3.62
N LYS A 333 12.85 9.94 -3.36
CA LYS A 333 11.67 9.60 -4.20
C LYS A 333 11.97 9.11 -5.62
N PHE A 334 13.24 9.10 -6.01
CA PHE A 334 13.80 8.46 -7.18
C PHE A 334 14.84 7.43 -6.73
N THR A 335 15.12 6.44 -7.58
CA THR A 335 16.18 5.45 -7.35
C THR A 335 16.65 4.93 -8.70
N ILE A 336 17.90 4.49 -8.78
CA ILE A 336 18.47 3.96 -10.02
C ILE A 336 18.19 2.44 -10.06
N PRO A 337 17.45 1.94 -11.06
CA PRO A 337 17.31 0.50 -11.25
C PRO A 337 18.67 -0.12 -11.55
N ALA A 338 19.03 -1.18 -10.82
CA ALA A 338 20.21 -2.00 -11.10
C ALA A 338 19.93 -2.85 -12.36
N LEU A 339 20.02 -2.16 -13.50
CA LEU A 339 19.72 -2.67 -14.83
C LEU A 339 20.94 -3.36 -15.42
N HIS A 340 20.66 -4.39 -16.19
CA HIS A 340 21.62 -5.13 -17.00
C HIS A 340 21.12 -5.10 -18.45
N GLY A 341 22.07 -4.97 -19.36
CA GLY A 341 21.83 -4.95 -20.79
C GLY A 341 23.08 -5.39 -21.54
N ARG A 342 23.10 -5.13 -22.84
CA ARG A 342 24.26 -5.41 -23.69
C ARG A 342 25.34 -4.35 -23.54
N GLY A 343 26.56 -4.68 -23.96
CA GLY A 343 27.65 -3.72 -24.14
C GLY A 343 27.56 -2.94 -25.44
N LEU A 344 28.48 -1.98 -25.61
CA LEU A 344 28.70 -1.35 -26.91
C LEU A 344 29.33 -2.33 -27.90
N LEU A 345 30.34 -3.08 -27.45
CA LEU A 345 31.12 -4.03 -28.26
C LEU A 345 30.86 -5.50 -27.94
N ASN A 346 29.86 -5.82 -27.09
CA ASN A 346 29.47 -7.20 -26.74
C ASN A 346 27.93 -7.33 -26.67
N TYR A 347 27.39 -8.54 -26.58
CA TYR A 347 25.94 -8.77 -26.42
C TYR A 347 25.49 -8.93 -24.96
N ASP A 348 26.40 -9.22 -24.04
CA ASP A 348 26.07 -9.88 -22.77
C ASP A 348 26.40 -9.08 -21.51
N VAL A 349 27.13 -7.96 -21.59
CA VAL A 349 27.51 -7.15 -20.43
C VAL A 349 27.58 -5.66 -20.77
N GLY A 350 26.62 -4.87 -20.27
CA GLY A 350 26.67 -3.41 -20.27
C GLY A 350 25.37 -2.75 -19.81
N LEU A 351 25.22 -1.47 -20.16
CA LEU A 351 24.08 -0.61 -19.82
C LEU A 351 23.25 -0.20 -21.05
N MET A 352 23.54 -0.74 -22.24
CA MET A 352 22.74 -0.47 -23.44
C MET A 352 21.56 -1.44 -23.51
N PRO A 353 20.35 -0.99 -23.92
CA PRO A 353 19.18 -1.85 -23.93
C PRO A 353 19.27 -2.94 -25.01
N TYR A 354 18.52 -4.02 -24.81
CA TYR A 354 18.37 -5.07 -25.82
C TYR A 354 17.60 -4.56 -27.04
N ARG A 355 17.90 -5.16 -28.20
CA ARG A 355 17.31 -4.80 -29.50
C ARG A 355 16.02 -5.57 -29.77
N ARG A 356 15.04 -5.39 -28.88
CA ARG A 356 13.74 -6.07 -28.91
C ARG A 356 12.66 -5.12 -29.43
N ALA A 357 11.56 -5.67 -29.97
CA ALA A 357 10.51 -4.91 -30.64
C ALA A 357 9.62 -4.16 -29.64
N VAL A 358 9.24 -2.91 -29.94
CA VAL A 358 8.34 -2.10 -29.10
C VAL A 358 7.13 -1.61 -29.90
N ASN A 359 5.94 -2.13 -29.59
CA ASN A 359 4.69 -1.74 -30.25
C ASN A 359 3.86 -0.87 -29.31
N ILE A 360 3.79 0.44 -29.56
CA ILE A 360 2.95 1.37 -28.79
C ILE A 360 1.57 1.41 -29.42
N VAL A 361 0.53 1.09 -28.66
CA VAL A 361 -0.87 1.08 -29.10
C VAL A 361 -1.64 2.16 -28.36
N VAL A 362 -2.21 3.11 -29.10
CA VAL A 362 -3.12 4.14 -28.59
C VAL A 362 -4.54 3.64 -28.73
N GLY A 363 -5.23 3.48 -27.60
CA GLY A 363 -6.59 2.93 -27.49
C GLY A 363 -7.70 3.96 -27.69
N ARG A 364 -8.95 3.50 -27.51
CA ARG A 364 -10.16 4.35 -27.57
C ARG A 364 -10.13 5.43 -26.49
N PRO A 365 -10.40 6.71 -26.81
CA PRO A 365 -10.59 7.74 -25.78
C PRO A 365 -11.80 7.42 -24.90
N ILE A 366 -11.72 7.78 -23.63
CA ILE A 366 -12.84 7.82 -22.70
C ILE A 366 -13.20 9.29 -22.51
N GLU A 367 -14.32 9.67 -23.10
CA GLU A 367 -14.79 11.05 -23.17
C GLU A 367 -15.22 11.56 -21.78
N ILE A 368 -14.79 12.78 -21.44
CA ILE A 368 -15.25 13.49 -20.24
C ILE A 368 -16.17 14.62 -20.71
N ASN A 369 -17.48 14.38 -20.58
CA ASN A 369 -18.49 15.24 -21.20
C ASN A 369 -18.63 16.61 -20.51
N GLU A 370 -18.38 16.69 -19.20
CA GLU A 370 -18.43 17.94 -18.44
C GLU A 370 -17.22 18.08 -17.50
N PRO A 371 -16.58 19.26 -17.41
CA PRO A 371 -15.57 19.54 -16.40
C PRO A 371 -16.23 19.67 -15.02
N THR A 372 -16.23 18.58 -14.26
CA THR A 372 -16.65 18.55 -12.84
C THR A 372 -15.88 19.57 -11.98
N GLU A 373 -16.46 19.93 -10.83
CA GLU A 373 -15.95 20.92 -9.86
C GLU A 373 -14.44 20.84 -9.56
N GLU A 374 -13.86 21.88 -8.93
CA GLU A 374 -12.47 21.81 -8.48
C GLU A 374 -12.20 20.61 -7.54
N HIS A 375 -13.23 20.01 -6.91
CA HIS A 375 -13.09 18.80 -6.10
C HIS A 375 -14.00 17.67 -6.60
N PRO A 376 -13.67 16.98 -7.72
CA PRO A 376 -14.50 15.89 -8.21
C PRO A 376 -14.55 14.75 -7.17
N SER A 377 -15.75 14.19 -6.99
CA SER A 377 -16.06 13.16 -6.00
C SER A 377 -15.26 11.89 -6.23
N GLN A 378 -15.06 11.10 -5.18
CA GLN A 378 -14.23 9.90 -5.27
C GLN A 378 -14.90 8.81 -6.13
N GLU A 379 -16.22 8.73 -6.14
CA GLU A 379 -17.00 7.83 -7.00
C GLU A 379 -16.82 8.12 -8.49
N VAL A 380 -16.86 9.39 -8.89
CA VAL A 380 -16.65 9.78 -10.30
C VAL A 380 -15.20 9.51 -10.71
N ILE A 381 -14.23 9.80 -9.84
CA ILE A 381 -12.82 9.44 -10.07
C ILE A 381 -12.66 7.92 -10.22
N ASP A 382 -13.35 7.13 -9.42
CA ASP A 382 -13.25 5.68 -9.43
C ASP A 382 -13.90 5.08 -10.68
N LYS A 383 -15.10 5.54 -11.07
CA LYS A 383 -15.78 5.17 -12.32
C LYS A 383 -14.89 5.38 -13.55
N TYR A 384 -14.29 6.57 -13.70
CA TYR A 384 -13.41 6.86 -14.84
C TYR A 384 -12.04 6.16 -14.73
N HIS A 385 -11.57 5.83 -13.54
CA HIS A 385 -10.33 5.06 -13.33
C HIS A 385 -10.52 3.57 -13.60
N GLU A 386 -11.67 3.00 -13.25
CA GLU A 386 -12.06 1.64 -13.58
C GLU A 386 -12.31 1.49 -15.07
N LEU A 387 -13.07 2.39 -15.70
CA LEU A 387 -13.25 2.42 -17.15
C LEU A 387 -11.90 2.57 -17.88
N GLY A 388 -11.01 3.45 -17.40
CA GLY A 388 -9.64 3.57 -17.89
C GLY A 388 -8.83 2.29 -17.76
N SER A 389 -8.95 1.59 -16.63
CA SER A 389 -8.27 0.31 -16.39
C SER A 389 -8.83 -0.81 -17.27
N LYS A 390 -10.16 -0.88 -17.43
CA LYS A 390 -10.83 -1.84 -18.31
C LYS A 390 -10.41 -1.63 -19.77
N THR A 391 -10.45 -0.40 -20.28
CA THR A 391 -10.04 -0.13 -21.66
C THR A 391 -8.54 -0.43 -21.86
N VAL A 392 -7.67 -0.32 -20.85
CA VAL A 392 -6.29 -0.85 -20.92
C VAL A 392 -6.29 -2.37 -21.11
N PHE A 393 -7.08 -3.14 -20.37
CA PHE A 393 -7.20 -4.58 -20.63
C PHE A 393 -7.83 -4.90 -21.99
N ASP A 394 -8.87 -4.18 -22.43
CA ASP A 394 -9.50 -4.35 -23.75
C ASP A 394 -8.46 -4.15 -24.88
N ASN A 395 -7.58 -3.14 -24.76
CA ASN A 395 -6.46 -2.92 -25.71
C ASN A 395 -5.42 -4.06 -25.73
N MET A 396 -5.34 -4.90 -24.68
CA MET A 396 -4.49 -6.11 -24.73
C MET A 396 -5.06 -7.20 -25.63
N HIS A 397 -6.38 -7.23 -25.84
CA HIS A 397 -7.03 -8.17 -26.75
C HIS A 397 -6.91 -7.74 -28.22
N VAL A 398 -6.97 -6.44 -28.51
CA VAL A 398 -6.96 -5.87 -29.88
C VAL A 398 -5.68 -6.19 -30.69
N VAL A 399 -4.55 -6.49 -30.04
CA VAL A 399 -3.24 -6.64 -30.70
C VAL A 399 -3.00 -8.03 -31.30
N ASN A 400 -3.79 -9.04 -30.93
CA ASN A 400 -3.71 -10.38 -31.49
C ASN A 400 -4.98 -10.73 -32.25
N GLY A 401 -4.86 -11.13 -33.51
CA GLY A 401 -5.96 -11.70 -34.31
C GLY A 401 -6.34 -13.13 -33.89
N TYR A 402 -6.40 -13.39 -32.58
CA TYR A 402 -6.68 -14.68 -31.96
C TYR A 402 -7.63 -14.48 -30.78
N SER A 403 -8.73 -15.24 -30.75
CA SER A 403 -9.73 -15.18 -29.68
C SER A 403 -9.14 -15.60 -28.34
N PHE A 404 -9.41 -14.84 -27.28
CA PHE A 404 -9.22 -15.29 -25.91
C PHE A 404 -10.59 -15.51 -25.26
N VAL A 405 -10.91 -16.75 -24.91
CA VAL A 405 -12.12 -17.05 -24.14
C VAL A 405 -11.81 -16.76 -22.67
N GLY A 406 -12.38 -15.67 -22.16
CA GLY A 406 -12.35 -15.30 -20.76
C GLY A 406 -13.64 -14.58 -20.41
N GLU A 407 -14.47 -15.19 -19.57
CA GLU A 407 -15.84 -14.71 -19.33
C GLU A 407 -15.85 -13.39 -18.53
N LEU A 408 -16.66 -12.43 -18.98
CA LEU A 408 -17.13 -11.36 -18.10
C LEU A 408 -18.22 -11.92 -17.20
N GLN A 409 -17.95 -12.09 -15.90
CA GLN A 409 -19.04 -12.05 -14.92
C GLN A 409 -19.45 -10.59 -14.70
N SER A 410 -20.72 -10.30 -14.98
CA SER A 410 -21.25 -8.94 -15.09
C SER A 410 -21.65 -8.33 -13.74
N TRP A 411 -21.27 -7.08 -13.52
CA TRP A 411 -21.98 -6.16 -12.62
C TRP A 411 -22.78 -5.15 -13.47
N CYS A 412 -23.97 -5.57 -13.91
CA CYS A 412 -24.98 -4.71 -14.54
C CYS A 412 -26.37 -5.17 -14.08
N HIS A 413 -26.98 -4.43 -13.15
CA HIS A 413 -28.40 -4.56 -12.79
C HIS A 413 -28.92 -3.18 -12.34
N ALA A 414 -29.47 -2.41 -13.28
CA ALA A 414 -30.13 -1.14 -13.00
C ALA A 414 -31.20 -0.85 -14.06
N ARG A 415 -32.34 -1.56 -13.96
CA ARG A 415 -33.63 -1.33 -14.66
C ARG A 415 -33.61 -1.24 -16.20
N ASP A 416 -34.48 -2.01 -16.82
CA ASP A 416 -35.28 -1.45 -17.92
C ASP A 416 -36.73 -1.97 -17.90
N PHE A 417 -37.61 -1.38 -18.70
CA PHE A 417 -39.06 -1.36 -18.45
C PHE A 417 -39.88 -2.00 -19.60
N ALA A 418 -40.67 -3.04 -19.25
CA ALA A 418 -41.82 -3.61 -19.97
C ALA A 418 -41.74 -3.89 -21.49
N LEU A 419 -42.00 -5.15 -21.90
CA LEU A 419 -43.26 -5.51 -22.60
C LEU A 419 -43.43 -7.03 -22.88
N THR A 420 -44.69 -7.44 -22.84
CA THR A 420 -45.33 -8.75 -23.13
C THR A 420 -44.82 -9.52 -24.38
N THR A 421 -44.73 -10.86 -24.41
CA THR A 421 -45.87 -11.79 -24.65
C THR A 421 -45.47 -13.28 -24.66
N SER A 422 -46.42 -14.18 -24.33
CA SER A 422 -46.47 -15.64 -24.63
C SER A 422 -45.42 -16.61 -24.02
N ALA A 423 -45.58 -17.94 -24.10
CA ALA A 423 -46.58 -18.82 -23.44
C ALA A 423 -46.31 -20.32 -23.74
N LEU A 424 -46.80 -21.24 -22.87
CA LEU A 424 -47.04 -22.70 -23.07
C LEU A 424 -45.85 -23.70 -23.12
N GLY A 425 -46.13 -24.96 -22.69
CA GLY A 425 -45.20 -26.13 -22.67
C GLY A 425 -44.59 -26.40 -21.27
N ARG A 426 -44.81 -27.49 -20.50
CA ARG A 426 -45.18 -28.93 -20.70
C ARG A 426 -44.10 -29.75 -21.47
N VAL A 427 -43.68 -30.98 -21.08
CA VAL A 427 -43.99 -31.87 -19.91
C VAL A 427 -42.94 -33.02 -19.77
N LYS A 428 -42.86 -33.65 -18.58
CA LYS A 428 -42.25 -34.96 -18.15
C LYS A 428 -41.40 -35.84 -19.12
N ALA A 429 -40.28 -36.37 -18.59
CA ALA A 429 -39.91 -37.81 -18.46
C ALA A 429 -38.62 -37.94 -17.59
N MET A 430 -38.35 -38.85 -16.64
CA MET A 430 -38.92 -40.09 -16.07
C MET A 430 -38.38 -41.46 -16.59
N GLY A 431 -37.76 -42.24 -15.69
CA GLY A 431 -37.25 -43.64 -15.87
C GLY A 431 -35.75 -43.74 -16.21
N SER A 432 -35.00 -44.83 -15.95
CA SER A 432 -35.19 -46.07 -15.15
C SER A 432 -33.81 -46.79 -15.07
N ALA A 433 -33.11 -46.93 -13.93
CA ALA A 433 -33.18 -47.98 -12.88
C ALA A 433 -32.65 -49.41 -13.24
N LYS A 434 -31.91 -50.05 -12.30
CA LYS A 434 -31.43 -51.47 -12.21
C LYS A 434 -30.16 -51.83 -13.04
N LYS A 435 -29.30 -52.82 -12.69
CA LYS A 435 -29.01 -53.53 -11.40
C LYS A 435 -27.65 -54.32 -11.46
N SER A 436 -27.21 -54.77 -10.27
CA SER A 436 -26.31 -55.92 -9.96
C SER A 436 -24.78 -55.73 -10.04
N ALA A 437 -23.93 -56.55 -9.38
CA ALA A 437 -23.84 -57.07 -7.99
C ALA A 437 -23.05 -58.41 -7.94
N LEU A 438 -21.98 -58.49 -7.13
CA LEU A 438 -21.25 -59.70 -6.65
C LEU A 438 -20.27 -59.20 -5.55
N VAL A 439 -20.55 -59.32 -4.24
CA VAL A 439 -20.48 -60.49 -3.31
C VAL A 439 -19.08 -60.70 -2.67
N LYS A 440 -19.04 -60.78 -1.33
CA LYS A 440 -17.86 -61.06 -0.47
C LYS A 440 -17.93 -62.45 0.18
N PRO A 441 -16.77 -63.00 0.62
CA PRO A 441 -16.67 -63.94 1.75
C PRO A 441 -16.50 -63.28 3.16
N ARG A 442 -15.53 -63.75 3.98
CA ARG A 442 -15.50 -63.85 5.47
C ARG A 442 -14.04 -63.80 6.01
N ASN A 443 -13.66 -63.70 7.30
CA ASN A 443 -14.26 -63.44 8.65
C ASN A 443 -13.09 -62.91 9.57
N ASN A 444 -13.09 -62.77 10.91
CA ASN A 444 -13.97 -63.11 12.07
C ASN A 444 -13.79 -62.05 13.20
N ILE A 445 -14.41 -62.25 14.37
CA ILE A 445 -14.19 -61.50 15.64
C ILE A 445 -14.01 -62.51 16.80
N PRO A 446 -12.98 -62.38 17.67
CA PRO A 446 -13.13 -62.04 19.11
C PRO A 446 -11.94 -61.19 19.67
N ILE A 447 -11.72 -61.04 20.99
CA ILE A 447 -12.44 -60.23 22.03
C ILE A 447 -11.60 -60.23 23.35
N ASP A 448 -11.55 -59.09 24.06
CA ASP A 448 -11.07 -58.82 25.46
C ASP A 448 -9.60 -59.20 25.84
N ASP A 449 -8.94 -58.73 26.93
CA ASP A 449 -9.39 -58.41 28.30
C ASP A 449 -8.45 -57.41 29.09
N ILE A 450 -8.75 -57.10 30.37
CA ILE A 450 -8.16 -56.02 31.20
C ILE A 450 -7.47 -56.54 32.49
N PRO A 451 -6.34 -55.94 32.93
CA PRO A 451 -6.21 -55.44 34.33
C PRO A 451 -5.40 -54.12 34.44
N SER A 452 -5.24 -53.43 35.58
CA SER A 452 -6.04 -53.08 36.78
C SER A 452 -5.11 -52.33 37.76
N GLU A 453 -5.60 -51.86 38.91
CA GLU A 453 -4.95 -50.81 39.74
C GLU A 453 -3.76 -51.21 40.65
N SER A 454 -2.88 -50.22 40.89
CA SER A 454 -2.19 -49.89 42.16
C SER A 454 -1.17 -50.84 42.84
N SER A 455 -0.06 -50.26 43.33
CA SER A 455 0.54 -50.55 44.65
C SER A 455 1.70 -49.61 45.01
N TYR A 456 1.72 -49.13 46.27
CA TYR A 456 2.86 -48.78 47.17
C TYR A 456 4.24 -48.33 46.60
N VAL A 457 4.99 -47.31 47.05
CA VAL A 457 5.08 -46.41 48.24
C VAL A 457 6.52 -46.44 48.80
N SER A 458 7.03 -45.23 49.06
CA SER A 458 8.34 -44.78 49.54
C SER A 458 9.12 -45.53 50.64
N THR A 459 10.44 -45.31 50.65
CA THR A 459 11.33 -44.98 51.81
C THR A 459 12.69 -44.48 51.26
N ILE A 460 13.53 -43.59 51.82
CA ILE A 460 13.62 -42.69 53.01
C ILE A 460 14.62 -41.56 52.58
N MET A 461 14.39 -40.24 52.69
CA MET A 461 14.49 -39.31 53.87
C MET A 461 15.89 -39.28 54.56
N PRO A 462 16.31 -38.20 55.29
CA PRO A 462 15.75 -36.85 55.54
C PRO A 462 16.55 -35.72 54.83
N ARG A 463 16.24 -34.41 54.78
CA ARG A 463 15.30 -33.47 55.47
C ARG A 463 15.83 -32.76 56.74
N GLU A 464 16.26 -31.49 56.64
CA GLU A 464 16.13 -30.51 57.75
C GLU A 464 16.21 -29.01 57.33
N SER A 465 16.10 -28.09 58.30
CA SER A 465 16.02 -26.61 58.20
C SER A 465 16.24 -26.00 59.61
N PRO A 466 16.02 -24.70 59.98
CA PRO A 466 15.71 -23.46 59.23
C PRO A 466 16.49 -22.19 59.75
N ARG A 467 16.07 -20.97 59.32
CA ARG A 467 16.37 -19.62 59.90
C ARG A 467 17.83 -19.13 59.70
N LYS A 468 18.14 -17.83 59.52
CA LYS A 468 17.65 -16.61 60.21
C LYS A 468 17.64 -15.36 59.29
N ARG A 469 17.10 -14.24 59.79
CA ARG A 469 16.98 -12.93 59.14
C ARG A 469 18.01 -11.96 59.73
N GLN A 470 18.56 -11.02 58.95
CA GLN A 470 19.15 -9.80 59.47
C GLN A 470 18.79 -8.60 58.57
N VAL A 471 18.77 -7.40 59.14
CA VAL A 471 18.33 -6.15 58.52
C VAL A 471 19.41 -5.11 58.72
N VAL A 472 19.67 -4.28 57.70
CA VAL A 472 20.37 -3.00 57.83
C VAL A 472 19.56 -1.95 57.04
N SER A 473 19.36 -0.77 57.63
CA SER A 473 18.61 0.34 57.04
C SER A 473 19.52 1.31 56.28
N TYR A 474 18.91 2.16 55.46
CA TYR A 474 19.45 3.48 55.15
C TYR A 474 18.70 4.50 56.01
N ASN A 475 19.44 5.38 56.68
CA ASN A 475 18.91 6.54 57.39
C ASN A 475 19.37 7.83 56.69
N GLU A 476 18.65 8.92 56.92
CA GLU A 476 18.92 10.26 56.37
C GLU A 476 19.86 11.09 57.29
N ASP A 477 20.29 12.24 56.76
CA ASP A 477 20.86 13.43 57.43
C ASP A 477 22.13 13.34 58.31
N SER A 478 23.18 14.07 57.90
CA SER A 478 23.59 15.31 58.60
C SER A 478 24.72 16.09 57.87
N ASP A 479 24.73 17.41 58.10
CA ASP A 479 25.66 18.48 57.65
C ASP A 479 27.19 18.23 57.64
N GLY A 480 27.97 19.16 57.06
CA GLY A 480 29.34 19.38 57.58
C GLY A 480 30.45 20.07 56.75
N ALA A 481 30.27 21.32 56.30
CA ALA A 481 31.36 22.30 56.03
C ALA A 481 32.47 22.01 54.96
N ALA A 482 33.15 23.08 54.52
CA ALA A 482 34.24 23.07 53.53
C ALA A 482 35.55 23.65 54.11
N PRO A 483 36.69 23.56 53.38
CA PRO A 483 37.49 24.78 53.23
C PRO A 483 38.25 25.01 51.89
N LYS A 484 38.05 26.23 51.34
CA LYS A 484 39.09 27.22 50.94
C LYS A 484 40.03 27.02 49.71
N THR A 485 39.67 27.74 48.61
CA THR A 485 40.53 28.69 47.83
C THR A 485 41.72 28.14 46.98
N ILE A 486 42.34 28.81 45.97
CA ILE A 486 42.66 30.24 45.75
C ILE A 486 42.57 30.72 44.26
N LYS A 487 41.93 31.89 44.08
CA LYS A 487 42.08 33.02 43.11
C LYS A 487 43.00 32.91 41.87
N LYS A 488 42.50 33.43 40.72
CA LYS A 488 42.96 34.67 39.99
C LYS A 488 42.05 35.01 38.78
N SER A 489 42.12 36.23 38.21
CA SER A 489 41.24 37.36 38.61
C SER A 489 41.24 38.60 37.68
N LYS A 490 40.05 39.12 37.30
CA LYS A 490 39.75 40.51 36.78
C LYS A 490 40.43 40.91 35.45
N SER A 491 40.09 42.00 34.71
CA SER A 491 39.08 43.10 34.73
C SER A 491 38.51 43.26 33.30
N ALA A 492 37.27 43.70 32.98
CA ALA A 492 36.47 44.87 33.37
C ALA A 492 36.88 46.22 32.70
N VAL A 493 36.08 46.70 31.72
CA VAL A 493 35.89 48.14 31.38
C VAL A 493 34.44 48.40 30.93
N THR A 494 33.90 49.55 31.36
CA THR A 494 32.53 50.05 31.25
C THR A 494 32.21 50.74 29.91
N LYS A 495 30.92 50.81 29.53
CA LYS A 495 30.29 52.12 29.19
C LYS A 495 28.76 52.12 29.39
N VAL A 496 28.21 53.29 29.70
CA VAL A 496 26.81 53.55 30.09
C VAL A 496 26.29 54.75 29.28
N ALA A 497 25.01 54.74 28.91
CA ALA A 497 24.26 55.93 28.50
C ALA A 497 22.75 55.73 28.79
N THR A 498 22.01 56.82 29.04
CA THR A 498 20.72 56.77 29.76
C THR A 498 19.63 57.65 29.11
N LYS A 499 18.50 57.02 28.76
CA LYS A 499 17.09 57.46 28.93
C LYS A 499 16.79 58.97 29.08
N ILE A 500 15.97 59.51 28.17
CA ILE A 500 14.99 60.62 28.32
C ILE A 500 13.90 60.33 27.24
N THR A 501 12.59 60.16 27.43
CA THR A 501 11.50 60.79 28.25
C THR A 501 10.93 62.12 27.71
N GLY A 502 9.85 62.02 26.92
CA GLY A 502 8.86 63.10 26.73
C GLY A 502 7.53 62.70 27.39
N LYS A 503 6.88 63.61 28.14
CA LYS A 503 5.70 63.30 28.98
C LYS A 503 4.89 64.55 29.34
N ARG A 504 3.62 64.62 28.91
CA ARG A 504 2.41 65.23 29.54
C ARG A 504 1.21 65.01 28.59
N LYS A 505 -0.07 64.87 29.01
CA LYS A 505 -0.91 65.66 29.96
C LYS A 505 -1.24 67.08 29.43
N LEU A 506 -2.36 67.72 29.77
CA LEU A 506 -3.28 67.51 30.91
C LEU A 506 -4.49 66.58 30.61
N ASP A 507 -5.68 66.93 31.10
CA ASP A 507 -6.89 66.10 31.33
C ASP A 507 -8.15 66.99 31.05
N SER A 508 -9.43 66.81 31.48
CA SER A 508 -10.18 65.92 32.39
C SER A 508 -11.71 66.23 32.34
N VAL A 509 -12.61 65.21 32.45
CA VAL A 509 -14.02 65.29 32.98
C VAL A 509 -15.06 66.04 32.08
N THR A 510 -16.34 65.65 31.87
CA THR A 510 -17.42 65.06 32.71
C THR A 510 -18.41 64.14 31.91
N GLU A 511 -19.44 63.60 32.56
CA GLU A 511 -20.61 62.85 32.02
C GLU A 511 -21.60 63.76 31.22
N ARG A 512 -22.71 63.32 30.57
CA ARG A 512 -23.41 62.02 30.45
C ARG A 512 -24.29 61.98 29.17
N GLU A 513 -24.76 60.78 28.77
CA GLU A 513 -25.92 60.49 27.89
C GLU A 513 -25.89 60.90 26.39
N GLY A 514 -26.76 60.28 25.57
CA GLY A 514 -27.06 60.67 24.18
C GLY A 514 -26.54 59.76 23.05
N SER A 515 -27.46 59.12 22.31
CA SER A 515 -27.22 58.32 21.09
C SER A 515 -26.37 59.05 20.02
N THR A 516 -25.42 58.41 19.32
CA THR A 516 -25.65 57.30 18.37
C THR A 516 -24.33 56.58 18.02
N GLN A 517 -24.36 55.25 17.81
CA GLN A 517 -23.18 54.48 17.39
C GLN A 517 -23.21 54.10 15.90
N SER A 518 -22.12 54.39 15.18
CA SER A 518 -21.88 53.91 13.81
C SER A 518 -21.27 52.49 13.81
N LYS A 519 -21.61 51.70 12.78
CA LYS A 519 -21.42 50.23 12.82
C LYS A 519 -19.98 49.79 12.52
N LYS A 520 -19.31 49.19 13.52
CA LYS A 520 -18.29 48.15 13.30
C LYS A 520 -18.76 46.84 13.95
N GLN A 521 -19.52 46.03 13.20
CA GLN A 521 -20.00 44.74 13.70
C GLN A 521 -18.86 43.72 13.80
N GLN A 522 -18.83 43.00 14.92
CA GLN A 522 -17.98 41.84 15.16
C GLN A 522 -18.31 40.73 14.15
N LYS A 523 -17.29 39.99 13.69
CA LYS A 523 -17.52 38.77 12.90
C LYS A 523 -18.14 37.69 13.80
N ARG A 524 -19.45 37.46 13.67
CA ARG A 524 -20.10 36.24 14.19
C ARG A 524 -19.46 34.99 13.57
N PRO A 525 -19.37 33.85 14.30
CA PRO A 525 -18.92 32.59 13.74
C PRO A 525 -19.91 32.09 12.67
N LYS A 526 -19.41 31.58 11.55
CA LYS A 526 -20.24 30.93 10.53
C LYS A 526 -20.44 29.46 10.87
N THR A 527 -21.53 29.22 11.60
CA THR A 527 -22.48 28.09 11.49
C THR A 527 -22.02 26.82 10.76
N ASN A 528 -22.19 25.67 11.45
CA ASN A 528 -22.11 24.34 10.87
C ASN A 528 -23.01 24.20 9.63
N ALA A 529 -22.42 23.70 8.54
CA ALA A 529 -23.11 23.22 7.33
C ALA A 529 -22.26 22.17 6.58
N LYS A 530 -21.36 21.47 7.31
CA LYS A 530 -20.38 20.51 6.76
C LYS A 530 -20.15 19.27 7.62
N ALA A 531 -20.98 19.07 8.65
CA ALA A 531 -20.86 17.92 9.56
C ALA A 531 -21.74 16.73 9.13
N GLU A 532 -22.89 16.99 8.51
CA GLU A 532 -23.96 15.99 8.35
C GLU A 532 -23.88 15.19 7.04
N GLU A 533 -23.30 15.75 5.97
CA GLU A 533 -23.27 15.13 4.62
C GLU A 533 -22.20 14.02 4.47
N SER A 534 -21.43 13.73 5.52
CA SER A 534 -20.48 12.59 5.55
C SER A 534 -20.94 11.43 6.44
N ALA A 535 -22.24 11.39 6.76
CA ALA A 535 -22.86 10.27 7.47
C ALA A 535 -22.80 8.98 6.63
N MET A 536 -21.76 8.18 6.84
CA MET A 536 -21.91 6.72 6.75
C MET A 536 -23.18 6.34 7.51
N LYS A 537 -23.99 5.44 6.94
CA LYS A 537 -25.04 4.80 7.74
C LYS A 537 -24.37 4.19 8.96
N LEU A 538 -24.82 4.60 10.15
CA LEU A 538 -24.41 3.98 11.40
C LEU A 538 -24.70 2.48 11.30
N ALA A 539 -23.69 1.64 11.50
CA ALA A 539 -23.93 0.21 11.64
C ALA A 539 -24.80 0.00 12.89
N ASP A 540 -25.91 -0.72 12.76
CA ASP A 540 -26.89 -0.90 13.83
C ASP A 540 -26.20 -1.52 15.07
N ARG A 541 -25.98 -0.70 16.11
CA ARG A 541 -25.28 -1.11 17.33
C ARG A 541 -26.15 -2.07 18.11
N THR A 542 -25.69 -3.31 18.30
CA THR A 542 -26.41 -4.28 19.11
C THR A 542 -26.39 -3.85 20.58
N THR A 543 -27.57 -3.75 21.18
CA THR A 543 -27.69 -3.53 22.61
C THR A 543 -27.17 -4.73 23.37
N VAL A 544 -26.29 -4.54 24.37
CA VAL A 544 -25.72 -5.66 25.15
C VAL A 544 -26.83 -6.47 25.85
N SER A 545 -27.96 -5.84 26.16
CA SER A 545 -29.18 -6.47 26.70
C SER A 545 -29.99 -7.31 25.70
N SER A 546 -29.68 -7.29 24.40
CA SER A 546 -30.27 -8.19 23.40
C SER A 546 -29.38 -9.39 23.07
N LEU A 547 -28.19 -9.48 23.65
CA LEU A 547 -27.29 -10.64 23.54
C LEU A 547 -27.60 -11.62 24.68
N THR A 548 -27.48 -12.93 24.41
CA THR A 548 -27.64 -13.98 25.42
C THR A 548 -26.50 -14.01 26.46
N LYS A 549 -25.36 -13.39 26.13
CA LYS A 549 -24.24 -13.11 27.05
C LYS A 549 -23.80 -11.65 26.87
N ALA A 550 -23.47 -10.98 27.96
CA ALA A 550 -23.07 -9.56 27.94
C ALA A 550 -21.63 -9.40 27.43
N MET A 551 -21.44 -9.32 26.12
CA MET A 551 -20.13 -9.25 25.47
C MET A 551 -19.79 -7.83 25.01
N TYR A 552 -18.58 -7.35 25.34
CA TYR A 552 -18.13 -5.99 25.01
C TYR A 552 -17.16 -5.96 23.81
N ILE A 553 -17.71 -5.95 22.59
CA ILE A 553 -16.96 -6.08 21.34
C ILE A 553 -16.65 -4.71 20.72
N GLY A 554 -15.43 -4.57 20.20
CA GLY A 554 -14.91 -3.32 19.65
C GLY A 554 -13.70 -3.50 18.75
N ALA A 555 -12.99 -2.41 18.46
CA ALA A 555 -11.79 -2.41 17.63
C ALA A 555 -10.81 -1.29 18.02
N HIS A 556 -9.56 -1.37 17.55
CA HIS A 556 -8.55 -0.33 17.77
C HIS A 556 -8.75 0.87 16.83
N VAL A 557 -9.71 1.72 17.15
CA VAL A 557 -10.11 2.87 16.34
C VAL A 557 -9.08 4.02 16.36
N SER A 558 -9.13 4.85 15.31
CA SER A 558 -8.24 6.01 15.17
C SER A 558 -8.63 7.17 16.10
N ALA A 559 -7.66 7.70 16.84
CA ALA A 559 -7.78 8.96 17.59
C ALA A 559 -7.14 10.16 16.84
N ALA A 560 -7.04 10.07 15.50
CA ALA A 560 -6.46 11.14 14.70
C ALA A 560 -7.28 12.44 14.82
N GLY A 561 -6.62 13.55 15.18
CA GLY A 561 -7.26 14.84 15.47
C GLY A 561 -7.70 15.02 16.93
N GLY A 562 -7.58 13.99 17.78
CA GLY A 562 -7.86 14.06 19.21
C GLY A 562 -8.61 12.83 19.73
N VAL A 563 -8.48 12.57 21.03
CA VAL A 563 -9.07 11.38 21.68
C VAL A 563 -10.59 11.32 21.55
N GLN A 564 -11.28 12.46 21.54
CA GLN A 564 -12.73 12.56 21.37
C GLN A 564 -13.25 11.93 20.06
N ASN A 565 -12.40 11.90 19.01
CA ASN A 565 -12.75 11.32 17.71
C ASN A 565 -12.81 9.79 17.76
N ALA A 566 -12.16 9.15 18.74
CA ALA A 566 -12.18 7.69 18.89
C ALA A 566 -13.61 7.19 19.19
N VAL A 567 -14.36 7.88 20.05
CA VAL A 567 -15.73 7.49 20.41
C VAL A 567 -16.64 7.47 19.18
N SER A 568 -16.62 8.55 18.38
CA SER A 568 -17.39 8.62 17.14
C SER A 568 -16.96 7.58 16.11
N ASN A 569 -15.66 7.26 16.05
CA ASN A 569 -15.13 6.21 15.18
C ASN A 569 -15.57 4.80 15.63
N ALA A 570 -15.75 4.54 16.92
CA ALA A 570 -16.28 3.29 17.47
C ALA A 570 -17.79 3.15 17.23
N VAL A 571 -18.55 4.24 17.43
CA VAL A 571 -19.99 4.28 17.12
C VAL A 571 -20.28 4.01 15.64
N GLN A 572 -19.45 4.53 14.73
CA GLN A 572 -19.59 4.28 13.28
C GLN A 572 -19.53 2.80 12.89
N ILE A 573 -18.77 1.97 13.61
CA ILE A 573 -18.63 0.53 13.34
C ILE A 573 -19.61 -0.34 14.17
N GLY A 574 -20.57 0.28 14.88
CA GLY A 574 -21.55 -0.43 15.69
C GLY A 574 -20.99 -1.05 16.98
N ALA A 575 -19.77 -0.68 17.38
CA ALA A 575 -19.09 -1.26 18.54
C ALA A 575 -19.73 -0.88 19.88
N ASN A 576 -19.39 -1.60 20.94
CA ASN A 576 -19.76 -1.27 22.31
C ASN A 576 -18.56 -1.24 23.30
N SER A 577 -17.37 -1.68 22.87
CA SER A 577 -16.05 -1.30 23.43
C SER A 577 -15.14 -0.67 22.37
N PHE A 578 -13.95 -0.15 22.73
CA PHE A 578 -12.92 0.27 21.77
C PHE A 578 -11.52 0.39 22.38
N ALA A 579 -10.49 0.33 21.52
CA ALA A 579 -9.10 0.68 21.85
C ALA A 579 -8.65 1.93 21.06
N LEU A 580 -7.62 2.61 21.55
CA LEU A 580 -7.06 3.82 20.93
C LEU A 580 -5.62 4.10 21.38
N PHE A 581 -4.87 4.89 20.60
CA PHE A 581 -3.65 5.53 21.07
C PHE A 581 -3.96 6.91 21.69
N LEU A 582 -3.54 7.14 22.94
CA LEU A 582 -3.76 8.42 23.65
C LEU A 582 -2.92 9.59 23.11
N LYS A 583 -1.81 9.26 22.42
CA LYS A 583 -0.83 10.20 21.85
C LYS A 583 -0.11 9.55 20.68
N SER A 584 0.84 10.25 20.04
CA SER A 584 1.54 9.67 18.89
C SER A 584 2.56 8.62 19.31
N GLN A 585 2.27 7.35 19.02
CA GLN A 585 3.18 6.20 19.19
C GLN A 585 4.49 6.29 18.40
N ARG A 586 4.68 7.34 17.57
CA ARG A 586 5.88 7.59 16.76
C ARG A 586 6.82 8.64 17.37
N LYS A 587 6.49 9.19 18.54
CA LYS A 587 7.25 10.25 19.23
C LYS A 587 7.31 9.99 20.72
N TRP A 588 8.43 10.37 21.34
CA TRP A 588 8.57 10.43 22.79
C TRP A 588 7.83 11.62 23.40
N ASP A 589 8.01 12.80 22.79
CA ASP A 589 7.39 14.05 23.23
C ASP A 589 6.05 14.29 22.51
N ASN A 590 5.03 14.63 23.29
CA ASN A 590 3.65 14.82 22.88
C ASN A 590 3.00 15.91 23.76
N PRO A 591 2.20 16.83 23.19
CA PRO A 591 1.55 17.88 23.99
C PRO A 591 0.58 17.27 25.03
N PRO A 592 0.27 18.01 26.12
CA PRO A 592 -0.83 17.66 27.03
C PRO A 592 -2.16 17.50 26.28
N ILE A 593 -3.10 16.75 26.86
CA ILE A 593 -4.47 16.66 26.32
C ILE A 593 -5.16 18.03 26.48
N PRO A 594 -5.70 18.65 25.42
CA PRO A 594 -6.50 19.86 25.54
C PRO A 594 -7.75 19.60 26.38
N THR A 595 -8.10 20.52 27.29
CA THR A 595 -9.28 20.40 28.17
C THR A 595 -10.56 20.10 27.38
N GLU A 596 -10.76 20.81 26.27
CA GLU A 596 -11.87 20.60 25.32
C GLU A 596 -11.91 19.16 24.76
N ALA A 597 -10.75 18.57 24.42
CA ALA A 597 -10.68 17.20 23.90
C ALA A 597 -10.97 16.14 24.97
N ARG A 598 -10.55 16.39 26.22
CA ARG A 598 -10.90 15.56 27.39
C ARG A 598 -12.40 15.61 27.67
N ASP A 599 -12.97 16.80 27.66
CA ASP A 599 -14.37 17.02 28.01
C ASP A 599 -15.30 16.48 26.91
N LEU A 600 -14.95 16.66 25.64
CA LEU A 600 -15.64 16.03 24.50
C LEU A 600 -15.53 14.50 24.50
N PHE A 601 -14.37 13.92 24.84
CA PHE A 601 -14.26 12.47 25.01
C PHE A 601 -15.22 11.97 26.10
N THR A 602 -15.28 12.69 27.22
CA THR A 602 -16.12 12.34 28.37
C THR A 602 -17.62 12.52 28.08
N SER A 603 -18.02 13.56 27.34
CA SER A 603 -19.42 13.75 26.92
C SER A 603 -19.84 12.68 25.92
N ASN A 604 -19.04 12.43 24.88
CA ASN A 604 -19.38 11.49 23.82
C ASN A 604 -19.48 10.05 24.35
N CYS A 605 -18.63 9.66 25.32
CA CYS A 605 -18.76 8.37 26.00
C CYS A 605 -20.08 8.26 26.76
N LYS A 606 -20.52 9.31 27.47
CA LYS A 606 -21.82 9.32 28.18
C LYS A 606 -23.00 9.28 27.21
N GLU A 607 -22.99 10.13 26.18
CA GLU A 607 -24.02 10.21 25.14
C GLU A 607 -24.23 8.87 24.43
N HIS A 608 -23.14 8.17 24.13
CA HIS A 608 -23.17 6.89 23.43
C HIS A 608 -23.09 5.67 24.36
N ASN A 609 -23.36 5.81 25.66
CA ASN A 609 -23.36 4.69 26.63
C ASN A 609 -22.09 3.80 26.57
N TYR A 610 -20.92 4.42 26.71
CA TYR A 610 -19.64 3.76 26.98
C TYR A 610 -19.19 4.10 28.39
N SER A 611 -18.93 3.07 29.20
CA SER A 611 -18.17 3.24 30.45
C SER A 611 -16.70 3.50 30.08
N THR A 612 -16.17 4.69 30.36
CA THR A 612 -14.74 4.98 30.13
C THR A 612 -13.84 4.06 30.94
N ALA A 613 -14.31 3.63 32.12
CA ALA A 613 -13.59 2.76 33.02
C ALA A 613 -13.49 1.32 32.52
N GLU A 614 -14.52 0.82 31.82
CA GLU A 614 -14.67 -0.61 31.51
C GLU A 614 -14.63 -0.92 30.02
N HIS A 615 -15.09 0.00 29.14
CA HIS A 615 -15.26 -0.24 27.71
C HIS A 615 -14.12 0.34 26.85
N ALA A 616 -13.22 1.13 27.42
CA ALA A 616 -12.08 1.74 26.72
C ALA A 616 -10.76 1.07 27.15
N LEU A 617 -9.99 0.57 26.17
CA LEU A 617 -8.69 -0.08 26.37
C LEU A 617 -7.60 0.59 25.53
N PRO A 618 -7.00 1.71 25.97
CA PRO A 618 -5.94 2.36 25.21
C PRO A 618 -4.69 1.50 25.13
N HIS A 619 -4.02 1.54 23.97
CA HIS A 619 -2.80 0.81 23.71
C HIS A 619 -1.56 1.71 23.89
N GLY A 620 -0.55 1.18 24.57
CA GLY A 620 0.72 1.86 24.78
C GLY A 620 1.61 1.93 23.54
N SER A 621 2.52 2.91 23.54
CA SER A 621 3.45 3.14 22.43
C SER A 621 4.48 2.00 22.29
N TYR A 622 4.63 1.44 21.08
CA TYR A 622 5.63 0.39 20.79
C TYR A 622 7.09 0.83 20.98
N LEU A 623 7.35 2.11 21.25
CA LEU A 623 8.67 2.61 21.62
C LEU A 623 9.02 2.29 23.09
N VAL A 624 8.02 2.11 23.95
CA VAL A 624 8.21 1.83 25.38
C VAL A 624 8.72 0.40 25.55
N ASN A 625 9.82 0.25 26.29
CA ASN A 625 10.34 -1.04 26.75
C ASN A 625 10.69 -0.91 28.23
N LEU A 626 9.83 -1.42 29.12
CA LEU A 626 10.09 -1.37 30.57
C LEU A 626 11.21 -2.34 31.00
N ALA A 627 11.54 -3.33 30.16
CA ALA A 627 12.68 -4.23 30.31
C ALA A 627 14.03 -3.65 29.79
N GLN A 628 14.14 -2.32 29.66
CA GLN A 628 15.37 -1.67 29.23
C GLN A 628 16.46 -1.71 30.33
N ALA A 629 17.73 -1.86 29.94
CA ALA A 629 18.89 -1.97 30.84
C ALA A 629 19.65 -0.64 30.97
N ASP A 630 19.77 0.10 29.86
CA ASP A 630 20.32 1.44 29.83
C ASP A 630 19.42 2.41 30.61
N GLU A 631 19.97 3.02 31.68
CA GLU A 631 19.22 3.89 32.60
C GLU A 631 18.56 5.08 31.90
N SER A 632 19.24 5.68 30.91
CA SER A 632 18.72 6.85 30.18
C SER A 632 17.50 6.47 29.32
N LYS A 633 17.57 5.31 28.65
CA LYS A 633 16.49 4.77 27.84
C LYS A 633 15.35 4.21 28.73
N ALA A 634 15.68 3.64 29.88
CA ALA A 634 14.71 3.18 30.87
C ALA A 634 13.95 4.35 31.51
N ALA A 635 14.62 5.46 31.82
CA ALA A 635 13.98 6.69 32.30
C ALA A 635 13.08 7.33 31.22
N GLN A 636 13.52 7.35 29.95
CA GLN A 636 12.71 7.82 28.83
C GLN A 636 11.45 6.95 28.62
N ALA A 637 11.59 5.62 28.64
CA ALA A 637 10.47 4.68 28.54
C ALA A 637 9.49 4.84 29.72
N TYR A 638 10.02 4.92 30.95
CA TYR A 638 9.21 5.13 32.17
C TYR A 638 8.43 6.45 32.13
N LYS A 639 9.08 7.57 31.78
CA LYS A 639 8.38 8.87 31.68
C LYS A 639 7.26 8.83 30.64
N SER A 640 7.49 8.17 29.49
CA SER A 640 6.47 8.05 28.45
C SER A 640 5.31 7.13 28.87
N PHE A 641 5.58 6.07 29.65
CA PHE A 641 4.57 5.18 30.21
C PHE A 641 3.70 5.88 31.27
N VAL A 642 4.30 6.61 32.22
CA VAL A 642 3.55 7.35 33.25
C VAL A 642 2.67 8.45 32.63
N ASP A 643 3.17 9.21 31.64
CA ASP A 643 2.36 10.18 30.88
C ASP A 643 1.20 9.53 30.10
N ASP A 644 1.21 8.22 29.80
CA ASP A 644 0.01 7.53 29.29
C ASP A 644 -0.97 7.14 30.41
N LEU A 645 -0.47 6.70 31.57
CA LEU A 645 -1.33 6.40 32.73
C LEU A 645 -2.02 7.67 33.24
N GLU A 646 -1.29 8.78 33.42
CA GLU A 646 -1.83 10.10 33.79
C GLU A 646 -2.92 10.58 32.80
N ARG A 647 -2.78 10.24 31.51
CA ARG A 647 -3.80 10.51 30.47
C ARG A 647 -5.02 9.62 30.58
N CYS A 648 -4.87 8.35 30.99
CA CYS A 648 -5.99 7.48 31.30
C CYS A 648 -6.80 8.06 32.48
N GLU A 649 -6.14 8.49 33.56
CA GLU A 649 -6.81 9.08 34.72
C GLU A 649 -7.55 10.38 34.37
N GLN A 650 -6.96 11.25 33.54
CA GLN A 650 -7.62 12.46 33.02
C GLN A 650 -8.87 12.17 32.17
N LEU A 651 -8.96 11.00 31.54
CA LEU A 651 -10.08 10.57 30.70
C LEU A 651 -11.06 9.62 31.42
N GLY A 652 -10.85 9.34 32.71
CA GLY A 652 -11.65 8.40 33.48
C GLY A 652 -11.53 6.94 33.03
N ILE A 653 -10.39 6.57 32.43
CA ILE A 653 -10.11 5.22 31.91
C ILE A 653 -9.32 4.42 32.95
N LYS A 654 -9.76 3.18 33.25
CA LYS A 654 -9.11 2.31 34.25
C LYS A 654 -8.22 1.21 33.68
N LEU A 655 -8.30 0.89 32.39
CA LEU A 655 -7.45 -0.14 31.77
C LEU A 655 -6.42 0.53 30.85
N TYR A 656 -5.19 0.02 30.80
CA TYR A 656 -4.17 0.45 29.83
C TYR A 656 -3.34 -0.74 29.37
N ASN A 657 -3.42 -1.09 28.08
CA ASN A 657 -2.75 -2.26 27.50
C ASN A 657 -1.35 -1.91 26.98
N PHE A 658 -0.36 -2.77 27.23
CA PHE A 658 0.99 -2.59 26.70
C PHE A 658 1.76 -3.91 26.57
N HIS A 659 2.67 -3.95 25.60
CA HIS A 659 3.63 -5.05 25.47
C HIS A 659 4.65 -5.01 26.62
N PRO A 660 4.91 -6.12 27.35
CA PRO A 660 5.83 -6.14 28.49
C PRO A 660 7.25 -5.67 28.16
N GLY A 661 7.74 -6.03 26.96
CA GLY A 661 8.98 -5.51 26.40
C GLY A 661 9.92 -6.57 25.82
N SER A 662 11.22 -6.28 25.88
CA SER A 662 12.28 -7.13 25.34
C SER A 662 13.54 -7.02 26.19
N THR A 663 14.21 -8.15 26.46
CA THR A 663 15.40 -8.20 27.33
C THR A 663 16.59 -7.41 26.78
N GLY A 664 16.58 -7.06 25.48
CA GLY A 664 17.71 -6.42 24.79
C GLY A 664 18.90 -7.34 24.52
N GLY A 665 18.91 -8.55 25.08
CA GLY A 665 20.06 -9.47 25.12
C GLY A 665 20.36 -9.94 26.54
N GLU A 666 19.84 -9.24 27.55
CA GLU A 666 20.02 -9.57 28.97
C GLU A 666 19.31 -10.84 29.41
N ALA A 667 19.71 -11.35 30.58
CA ALA A 667 19.06 -12.46 31.26
C ALA A 667 17.56 -12.16 31.52
N ARG A 668 16.70 -13.08 31.08
CA ARG A 668 15.23 -12.93 31.14
C ARG A 668 14.67 -12.65 32.55
N PRO A 669 15.13 -13.30 33.65
CA PRO A 669 14.66 -12.97 34.99
C PRO A 669 15.00 -11.54 35.42
N ALA A 670 16.21 -11.05 35.08
CA ALA A 670 16.61 -9.68 35.38
C ALA A 670 15.85 -8.64 34.53
N ALA A 671 15.35 -9.04 33.36
CA ALA A 671 14.48 -8.20 32.52
C ALA A 671 13.03 -8.16 33.05
N ILE A 672 12.49 -9.30 33.48
CA ILE A 672 11.19 -9.43 34.17
C ILE A 672 11.16 -8.58 35.46
N GLY A 673 12.19 -8.68 36.29
CA GLY A 673 12.31 -7.87 37.51
C GLY A 673 12.32 -6.35 37.25
N ARG A 674 12.91 -5.91 36.12
CA ARG A 674 12.88 -4.50 35.72
C ARG A 674 11.49 -4.04 35.26
N ILE A 675 10.72 -4.88 34.55
CA ILE A 675 9.31 -4.58 34.24
C ILE A 675 8.51 -4.40 35.53
N ALA A 676 8.59 -5.37 36.44
CA ALA A 676 7.83 -5.33 37.70
C ALA A 676 8.22 -4.13 38.59
N ALA A 677 9.52 -3.80 38.69
CA ALA A 677 9.97 -2.62 39.43
C ALA A 677 9.41 -1.30 38.84
N GLN A 678 9.39 -1.18 37.51
CA GLN A 678 8.83 0.00 36.83
C GLN A 678 7.30 0.06 36.97
N LEU A 679 6.60 -1.08 36.96
CA LEU A 679 5.17 -1.16 37.27
C LEU A 679 4.89 -0.69 38.70
N ASN A 680 5.59 -1.24 39.70
CA ASN A 680 5.41 -0.88 41.11
C ASN A 680 5.68 0.61 41.37
N ARG A 681 6.62 1.20 40.62
CA ARG A 681 6.90 2.64 40.64
C ARG A 681 5.77 3.44 39.98
N SER A 682 5.24 2.97 38.86
CA SER A 682 4.11 3.62 38.14
C SER A 682 2.80 3.58 38.94
N HIS A 683 2.54 2.48 39.67
CA HIS A 683 1.40 2.32 40.57
C HIS A 683 1.52 3.14 41.86
N LYS A 684 2.71 3.72 42.12
CA LYS A 684 2.94 4.70 43.21
C LYS A 684 2.91 6.15 42.69
N ALA A 685 3.05 6.35 41.39
CA ALA A 685 2.95 7.65 40.72
C ALA A 685 1.53 7.98 40.21
N THR A 686 0.66 6.99 40.09
CA THR A 686 -0.74 7.08 39.60
C THR A 686 -1.66 6.30 40.54
N GLN A 687 -2.97 6.55 40.53
CA GLN A 687 -3.87 6.02 41.58
C GLN A 687 -4.78 4.87 41.14
N SER A 688 -5.28 4.89 39.91
CA SER A 688 -6.51 4.16 39.53
C SER A 688 -6.38 3.23 38.31
N VAL A 689 -5.36 3.42 37.47
CA VAL A 689 -5.18 2.63 36.24
C VAL A 689 -4.60 1.25 36.55
N ILE A 690 -5.24 0.21 36.00
CA ILE A 690 -4.77 -1.17 35.94
C ILE A 690 -3.87 -1.30 34.70
N THR A 691 -2.61 -1.69 34.91
CA THR A 691 -1.66 -1.91 33.81
C THR A 691 -1.83 -3.32 33.26
N VAL A 692 -2.28 -3.44 32.02
CA VAL A 692 -2.64 -4.70 31.36
C VAL A 692 -1.47 -5.15 30.48
N LEU A 693 -0.86 -6.28 30.85
CA LEU A 693 0.26 -6.92 30.14
C LEU A 693 -0.26 -7.74 28.97
N GLU A 694 0.16 -7.43 27.74
CA GLU A 694 -0.19 -8.28 26.60
C GLU A 694 0.78 -9.48 26.46
N ASN A 695 0.28 -10.62 25.99
CA ASN A 695 1.12 -11.73 25.54
C ASN A 695 1.69 -11.47 24.12
N MET A 696 2.83 -12.07 23.81
CA MET A 696 3.62 -11.72 22.62
C MET A 696 3.94 -12.91 21.71
N ALA A 697 4.02 -12.68 20.39
CA ALA A 697 4.23 -13.68 19.33
C ALA A 697 5.55 -14.49 19.30
N GLY A 698 6.30 -14.59 20.40
CA GLY A 698 7.40 -15.57 20.56
C GLY A 698 8.58 -15.45 19.58
N ALA A 699 9.39 -14.39 19.67
CA ALA A 699 10.62 -14.28 18.89
C ALA A 699 11.79 -13.63 19.64
N GLY A 700 12.88 -14.38 19.83
CA GLY A 700 14.15 -13.87 20.35
C GLY A 700 14.03 -13.33 21.78
N ASN A 701 14.31 -12.03 21.93
CA ASN A 701 14.44 -11.38 23.25
C ASN A 701 13.11 -10.85 23.81
N VAL A 702 11.99 -11.04 23.12
CA VAL A 702 10.66 -10.54 23.54
C VAL A 702 10.17 -11.28 24.79
N ILE A 703 9.54 -10.53 25.72
CA ILE A 703 9.01 -11.01 27.00
C ILE A 703 7.48 -10.99 26.94
N GLY A 704 6.83 -11.98 27.57
CA GLY A 704 5.37 -12.18 27.49
C GLY A 704 4.96 -13.23 26.47
N SER A 705 5.90 -13.99 25.90
CA SER A 705 5.57 -15.05 24.92
C SER A 705 5.25 -16.40 25.56
N THR A 706 5.26 -16.46 26.89
CA THR A 706 4.84 -17.61 27.69
C THR A 706 3.93 -17.12 28.82
N TRP A 707 3.02 -17.96 29.29
CA TRP A 707 2.22 -17.68 30.47
C TRP A 707 3.11 -17.49 31.72
N GLU A 708 4.26 -18.17 31.75
CA GLU A 708 5.29 -18.06 32.78
C GLU A 708 5.91 -16.66 32.84
N ASP A 709 6.23 -16.02 31.70
CA ASP A 709 6.70 -14.62 31.67
C ASP A 709 5.72 -13.68 32.37
N LEU A 710 4.42 -13.82 32.07
CA LEU A 710 3.37 -12.95 32.59
C LEU A 710 3.14 -13.20 34.09
N ARG A 711 3.09 -14.48 34.50
CA ARG A 711 3.04 -14.90 35.90
C ARG A 711 4.20 -14.30 36.69
N ASP A 712 5.42 -14.37 36.17
CA ASP A 712 6.62 -13.97 36.90
C ASP A 712 6.76 -12.44 37.01
N ILE A 713 6.24 -11.67 36.04
CA ILE A 713 6.04 -10.23 36.20
C ILE A 713 4.99 -9.95 37.28
N ILE A 714 3.80 -10.56 37.19
CA ILE A 714 2.69 -10.33 38.13
C ILE A 714 3.06 -10.71 39.56
N ALA A 715 3.80 -11.80 39.75
CA ALA A 715 4.28 -12.26 41.05
C ALA A 715 5.09 -11.17 41.78
N LEU A 716 5.92 -10.43 41.04
CA LEU A 716 6.78 -9.35 41.53
C LEU A 716 6.08 -7.97 41.61
N VAL A 717 4.84 -7.83 41.11
CA VAL A 717 4.09 -6.56 41.21
C VAL A 717 3.46 -6.40 42.60
N ASP A 718 3.63 -5.23 43.23
CA ASP A 718 3.12 -4.94 44.58
C ASP A 718 1.57 -4.93 44.60
N GLN A 719 0.96 -4.06 43.78
CA GLN A 719 -0.49 -3.85 43.70
C GLN A 719 -1.10 -4.85 42.71
N LYS A 720 -1.38 -6.06 43.20
CA LYS A 720 -1.91 -7.19 42.41
C LYS A 720 -3.28 -6.91 41.77
N ASP A 721 -4.06 -6.00 42.34
CA ASP A 721 -5.33 -5.49 41.83
C ASP A 721 -5.16 -4.54 40.63
N ARG A 722 -4.01 -3.86 40.54
CA ARG A 722 -3.66 -2.92 39.46
C ARG A 722 -2.76 -3.48 38.38
N VAL A 723 -2.65 -4.81 38.27
CA VAL A 723 -2.07 -5.49 37.11
C VAL A 723 -3.05 -6.50 36.52
N GLY A 724 -3.06 -6.59 35.19
CA GLY A 724 -3.86 -7.56 34.46
C GLY A 724 -3.14 -8.08 33.22
N VAL A 725 -3.86 -8.87 32.42
CA VAL A 725 -3.40 -9.46 31.17
C VAL A 725 -4.43 -9.23 30.05
N CYS A 726 -3.94 -8.88 28.87
CA CYS A 726 -4.68 -9.03 27.62
C CYS A 726 -4.16 -10.26 26.88
N ILE A 727 -5.07 -11.08 26.34
CA ILE A 727 -4.69 -12.19 25.47
C ILE A 727 -4.97 -11.79 24.02
N ASP A 728 -3.90 -11.42 23.31
CA ASP A 728 -3.88 -11.45 21.85
C ASP A 728 -3.77 -12.91 21.37
N THR A 729 -4.81 -13.33 20.66
CA THR A 729 -4.98 -14.68 20.12
C THR A 729 -4.04 -15.00 18.94
N CYS A 730 -3.62 -13.99 18.18
CA CYS A 730 -2.64 -14.13 17.10
C CYS A 730 -1.22 -14.31 17.68
N HIS A 731 -0.88 -13.55 18.71
CA HIS A 731 0.33 -13.69 19.50
C HIS A 731 0.38 -15.03 20.24
N ALA A 732 -0.72 -15.47 20.84
CA ALA A 732 -0.84 -16.79 21.47
C ALA A 732 -0.59 -17.92 20.45
N PHE A 733 -1.27 -17.86 19.31
CA PHE A 733 -1.11 -18.85 18.24
C PHE A 733 0.32 -18.85 17.65
N ALA A 734 0.92 -17.68 17.45
CA ALA A 734 2.29 -17.56 16.96
C ALA A 734 3.36 -18.04 17.97
N ALA A 735 3.07 -17.92 19.28
CA ALA A 735 3.90 -18.48 20.36
C ALA A 735 3.74 -20.01 20.52
N GLY A 736 2.67 -20.60 19.96
CA GLY A 736 2.43 -22.06 19.94
C GLY A 736 1.22 -22.53 20.73
N TYR A 737 0.41 -21.63 21.28
CA TYR A 737 -0.83 -21.96 21.98
C TYR A 737 -1.96 -22.14 20.95
N ASP A 738 -2.48 -23.37 20.82
CA ASP A 738 -3.52 -23.66 19.83
C ASP A 738 -4.90 -23.21 20.34
N LEU A 739 -5.64 -22.52 19.47
CA LEU A 739 -6.95 -21.93 19.73
C LEU A 739 -7.96 -22.27 18.61
N ARG A 740 -7.61 -23.21 17.72
CA ARG A 740 -8.34 -23.46 16.45
C ARG A 740 -9.57 -24.36 16.55
N THR A 741 -9.76 -25.08 17.65
CA THR A 741 -10.90 -25.96 17.91
C THR A 741 -11.38 -25.75 19.36
N PRO A 742 -12.63 -26.11 19.71
CA PRO A 742 -13.14 -25.96 21.09
C PRO A 742 -12.24 -26.63 22.14
N ASP A 743 -11.76 -27.86 21.90
CA ASP A 743 -10.86 -28.57 22.81
C ASP A 743 -9.49 -27.91 22.94
N ALA A 744 -8.90 -27.45 21.82
CA ALA A 744 -7.61 -26.77 21.83
C ALA A 744 -7.71 -25.42 22.57
N PHE A 745 -8.77 -24.67 22.29
CA PHE A 745 -9.11 -23.43 22.98
C PHE A 745 -9.27 -23.64 24.50
N LYS A 746 -10.13 -24.60 24.90
CA LYS A 746 -10.35 -24.98 26.30
C LYS A 746 -9.03 -25.32 26.99
N LYS A 747 -8.23 -26.23 26.40
CA LYS A 747 -6.93 -26.65 26.94
C LYS A 747 -5.93 -25.50 27.07
N THR A 748 -5.90 -24.57 26.12
CA THR A 748 -5.04 -23.37 26.18
C THR A 748 -5.49 -22.42 27.29
N MET A 749 -6.80 -22.23 27.47
CA MET A 749 -7.34 -21.36 28.52
C MET A 749 -7.24 -21.98 29.92
N GLU A 750 -7.39 -23.30 30.05
CA GLU A 750 -7.05 -24.05 31.28
C GLU A 750 -5.56 -23.90 31.64
N ALA A 751 -4.66 -23.94 30.66
CA ALA A 751 -3.23 -23.69 30.88
C ALA A 751 -2.94 -22.23 31.28
N PHE A 752 -3.67 -21.26 30.71
CA PHE A 752 -3.58 -19.85 31.12
C PHE A 752 -4.06 -19.66 32.57
N ASP A 753 -5.21 -20.22 32.94
CA ASP A 753 -5.74 -20.11 34.30
C ASP A 753 -4.83 -20.78 35.33
N LYS A 754 -4.29 -21.96 35.01
CA LYS A 754 -3.35 -22.69 35.86
C LYS A 754 -2.03 -21.94 36.10
N THR A 755 -1.50 -21.22 35.12
CA THR A 755 -0.22 -20.51 35.25
C THR A 755 -0.37 -19.07 35.71
N VAL A 756 -1.41 -18.35 35.28
CA VAL A 756 -1.65 -16.92 35.57
C VAL A 756 -2.91 -16.72 36.41
N GLY A 757 -4.05 -17.22 35.91
CA GLY A 757 -5.36 -17.13 36.57
C GLY A 757 -6.32 -16.14 35.91
N TYR A 758 -7.57 -16.55 35.65
CA TYR A 758 -8.62 -15.72 35.03
C TYR A 758 -8.84 -14.38 35.75
N ARG A 759 -8.60 -14.31 37.08
CA ARG A 759 -8.68 -13.05 37.87
C ARG A 759 -7.84 -11.91 37.30
N TYR A 760 -6.72 -12.19 36.63
CA TYR A 760 -5.86 -11.19 36.01
C TYR A 760 -6.24 -10.88 34.57
N LEU A 761 -7.05 -11.70 33.92
CA LEU A 761 -7.55 -11.42 32.57
C LEU A 761 -8.40 -10.16 32.60
N LYS A 762 -8.19 -9.24 31.64
CA LYS A 762 -8.91 -7.96 31.54
C LYS A 762 -9.41 -7.66 30.12
N ALA A 763 -8.82 -8.28 29.10
CA ALA A 763 -9.18 -8.06 27.70
C ALA A 763 -8.72 -9.21 26.78
N PHE A 764 -9.22 -9.20 25.54
CA PHE A 764 -8.72 -10.03 24.43
C PHE A 764 -8.50 -9.19 23.17
N HIS A 765 -7.47 -9.52 22.40
CA HIS A 765 -7.35 -9.14 20.99
C HIS A 765 -7.59 -10.37 20.10
N CYS A 766 -8.62 -10.32 19.23
CA CYS A 766 -9.28 -11.54 18.76
C CYS A 766 -9.20 -11.81 17.25
N LEU A 767 -8.69 -12.98 16.85
CA LEU A 767 -8.81 -13.56 15.52
C LEU A 767 -9.01 -15.10 15.57
N ARG A 768 -10.04 -15.57 14.85
CA ARG A 768 -10.35 -16.98 14.50
C ARG A 768 -10.70 -17.95 15.64
N ALA A 769 -10.38 -17.71 16.90
CA ALA A 769 -10.79 -18.56 18.05
C ALA A 769 -12.30 -18.44 18.42
N PHE A 770 -13.12 -17.93 17.50
CA PHE A 770 -14.22 -17.04 17.84
C PHE A 770 -15.36 -17.67 18.63
N HIS A 771 -15.91 -18.81 18.22
CA HIS A 771 -17.06 -19.41 18.92
C HIS A 771 -16.76 -19.71 20.39
N GLY A 772 -15.60 -20.33 20.67
CA GLY A 772 -15.18 -20.66 22.04
C GLY A 772 -14.94 -19.41 22.90
N VAL A 773 -14.45 -18.33 22.31
CA VAL A 773 -14.31 -17.03 22.99
C VAL A 773 -15.68 -16.41 23.27
N MET A 774 -16.56 -16.33 22.26
CA MET A 774 -17.89 -15.71 22.37
C MET A 774 -18.85 -16.45 23.31
N ASN A 775 -18.57 -17.72 23.61
CA ASN A 775 -19.38 -18.55 24.51
C ASN A 775 -18.72 -18.84 25.87
N CYS A 776 -17.50 -18.34 26.12
CA CYS A 776 -16.83 -18.51 27.40
C CYS A 776 -17.45 -17.61 28.49
N ASP A 777 -18.09 -18.20 29.50
CA ASP A 777 -18.75 -17.43 30.59
C ASP A 777 -17.78 -16.49 31.33
N ASN A 778 -16.51 -16.91 31.46
CA ASN A 778 -15.46 -16.11 32.09
C ASN A 778 -15.12 -14.82 31.33
N PHE A 779 -15.62 -14.62 30.10
CA PHE A 779 -15.36 -13.42 29.29
C PHE A 779 -16.54 -12.44 29.25
N CYS A 780 -17.68 -12.80 29.86
CA CYS A 780 -18.80 -11.90 30.03
C CYS A 780 -18.36 -10.63 30.77
N ASN A 781 -18.77 -9.46 30.26
CA ASN A 781 -18.42 -8.13 30.75
C ASN A 781 -16.93 -7.73 30.62
N MET A 782 -16.12 -8.39 29.77
CA MET A 782 -14.76 -7.93 29.42
C MET A 782 -14.65 -7.38 27.98
N PRO A 783 -13.83 -6.33 27.74
CA PRO A 783 -13.50 -5.85 26.41
C PRO A 783 -12.82 -6.89 25.51
N MET A 784 -13.38 -7.04 24.32
CA MET A 784 -12.82 -7.77 23.19
C MET A 784 -12.57 -6.80 22.05
N ILE A 785 -11.30 -6.61 21.68
CA ILE A 785 -10.88 -5.66 20.67
C ILE A 785 -10.43 -6.40 19.41
N LEU A 786 -10.96 -6.02 18.26
CA LEU A 786 -10.48 -6.45 16.96
C LEU A 786 -9.25 -5.63 16.58
N GLU A 787 -8.08 -6.31 16.58
CA GLU A 787 -6.84 -5.85 15.93
C GLU A 787 -6.72 -6.41 14.49
N THR A 788 -7.85 -6.86 13.90
CA THR A 788 -7.90 -7.28 12.50
C THR A 788 -7.38 -6.16 11.59
N PRO A 789 -6.39 -6.43 10.71
CA PRO A 789 -5.92 -5.45 9.76
C PRO A 789 -7.01 -5.06 8.74
N ILE A 790 -7.72 -3.97 9.01
CA ILE A 790 -8.66 -3.32 8.05
C ILE A 790 -7.95 -2.69 6.84
N ASP A 791 -6.64 -2.93 6.73
CA ASP A 791 -5.68 -2.63 5.68
C ASP A 791 -6.03 -3.28 4.32
N LYS A 792 -7.29 -3.23 3.89
CA LYS A 792 -7.69 -3.70 2.56
C LYS A 792 -6.93 -2.92 1.50
N LYS A 793 -6.31 -3.66 0.58
CA LYS A 793 -5.83 -3.12 -0.70
C LYS A 793 -7.06 -2.84 -1.56
N GLY A 794 -7.67 -1.68 -1.37
CA GLY A 794 -8.92 -1.30 -1.99
C GLY A 794 -8.87 -1.27 -3.52
N PRO A 795 -9.91 -0.75 -4.19
CA PRO A 795 -9.91 -0.50 -5.64
C PRO A 795 -8.69 0.28 -6.14
N ASP A 796 -7.95 0.96 -5.25
CA ASP A 796 -6.68 1.60 -5.56
C ASP A 796 -5.39 0.90 -5.04
N GLY A 797 -5.44 -0.14 -4.21
CA GLY A 797 -4.23 -0.86 -3.77
C GLY A 797 -3.17 -0.01 -3.07
N LYS A 798 -3.53 1.23 -2.64
CA LYS A 798 -3.03 1.71 -1.36
C LYS A 798 -3.65 0.83 -0.27
N THR A 799 -3.06 0.87 0.91
CA THR A 799 -3.81 0.57 2.12
C THR A 799 -4.94 1.59 2.24
N VAL A 800 -6.18 1.10 2.32
CA VAL A 800 -7.35 1.88 2.72
C VAL A 800 -7.93 1.19 3.95
N GLU A 801 -8.14 1.96 5.02
CA GLU A 801 -8.78 1.50 6.25
C GLU A 801 -10.28 1.24 5.97
N ASP A 802 -10.61 0.00 5.60
CA ASP A 802 -12.01 -0.40 5.41
C ASP A 802 -12.63 -0.80 6.74
N LYS A 803 -13.11 0.22 7.48
CA LYS A 803 -13.82 0.06 8.74
C LYS A 803 -15.00 -0.92 8.70
N GLN A 804 -15.60 -1.17 7.52
CA GLN A 804 -16.70 -2.12 7.40
C GLN A 804 -16.27 -3.53 7.79
N VAL A 805 -14.99 -3.89 7.64
CA VAL A 805 -14.44 -5.17 8.11
C VAL A 805 -14.71 -5.38 9.61
N TRP A 806 -14.48 -4.36 10.44
CA TRP A 806 -14.75 -4.49 11.87
C TRP A 806 -16.25 -4.54 12.18
N ALA A 807 -17.10 -3.82 11.44
CA ALA A 807 -18.55 -3.91 11.61
C ALA A 807 -19.09 -5.30 11.22
N ASP A 808 -18.63 -5.84 10.09
CA ASP A 808 -18.96 -7.20 9.62
C ASP A 808 -18.46 -8.27 10.60
N GLU A 809 -17.24 -8.13 11.12
CA GLU A 809 -16.66 -9.05 12.11
C GLU A 809 -17.34 -8.95 13.48
N ILE A 810 -17.69 -7.75 13.97
CA ILE A 810 -18.48 -7.57 15.19
C ILE A 810 -19.83 -8.31 15.05
N LYS A 811 -20.53 -8.13 13.92
CA LYS A 811 -21.80 -8.82 13.66
C LYS A 811 -21.65 -10.34 13.60
N LEU A 812 -20.57 -10.83 12.98
CA LEU A 812 -20.24 -12.25 12.98
C LEU A 812 -19.99 -12.77 14.41
N LEU A 813 -19.23 -12.04 15.25
CA LEU A 813 -19.00 -12.43 16.64
C LEU A 813 -20.29 -12.45 17.47
N GLU A 814 -21.17 -11.46 17.30
CA GLU A 814 -22.48 -11.41 17.96
C GLU A 814 -23.35 -12.61 17.57
N SER A 815 -23.36 -13.01 16.29
CA SER A 815 -24.14 -14.16 15.81
C SER A 815 -23.67 -15.52 16.36
N LEU A 816 -22.43 -15.62 16.85
CA LEU A 816 -21.90 -16.85 17.44
C LEU A 816 -22.29 -17.05 18.92
N ILE A 817 -22.87 -16.04 19.59
CA ILE A 817 -23.21 -16.10 21.01
C ILE A 817 -24.47 -16.96 21.21
N GLY A 818 -24.31 -18.12 21.86
CA GLY A 818 -25.39 -19.09 22.09
C GLY A 818 -25.67 -20.03 20.90
N MET A 819 -24.97 -19.88 19.78
CA MET A 819 -25.09 -20.79 18.63
C MET A 819 -24.49 -22.17 18.95
N ASP A 820 -25.20 -23.24 18.62
CA ASP A 820 -24.75 -24.63 18.83
C ASP A 820 -23.73 -25.06 17.75
N PRO A 821 -22.49 -25.47 18.10
CA PRO A 821 -21.51 -26.02 17.17
C PRO A 821 -22.02 -27.23 16.36
N GLU A 822 -22.95 -28.00 16.91
CA GLU A 822 -23.49 -29.19 16.23
C GLU A 822 -24.66 -28.88 15.30
N SER A 823 -25.15 -27.63 15.25
CA SER A 823 -26.19 -27.20 14.32
C SER A 823 -25.72 -27.14 12.85
N ASP A 824 -26.63 -27.41 11.91
CA ASP A 824 -26.35 -27.30 10.48
C ASP A 824 -26.02 -25.85 10.06
N GLU A 825 -26.62 -24.85 10.74
CA GLU A 825 -26.34 -23.43 10.53
C GLU A 825 -24.90 -23.07 10.90
N PHE A 826 -24.41 -23.52 12.07
CA PHE A 826 -23.02 -23.35 12.46
C PHE A 826 -22.08 -24.07 11.47
N LYS A 827 -22.40 -25.32 11.11
CA LYS A 827 -21.55 -26.15 10.23
C LYS A 827 -21.43 -25.59 8.82
N GLU A 828 -22.51 -25.08 8.24
CA GLU A 828 -22.45 -24.45 6.91
C GLU A 828 -21.75 -23.07 6.97
N THR A 829 -21.98 -22.29 8.03
CA THR A 829 -21.27 -21.03 8.28
C THR A 829 -19.77 -21.24 8.48
N GLU A 830 -19.37 -22.24 9.26
CA GLU A 830 -17.97 -22.61 9.47
C GLU A 830 -17.33 -23.05 8.14
N LYS A 831 -18.03 -23.90 7.37
CA LYS A 831 -17.60 -24.37 6.04
C LYS A 831 -17.45 -23.22 5.03
N GLU A 832 -18.34 -22.24 5.02
CA GLU A 832 -18.26 -21.06 4.15
C GLU A 832 -17.09 -20.14 4.55
N LEU A 833 -16.92 -19.85 5.84
CA LEU A 833 -15.79 -19.07 6.36
C LEU A 833 -14.45 -19.80 6.20
N GLN A 834 -14.44 -21.13 6.36
CA GLN A 834 -13.30 -21.97 6.03
C GLN A 834 -12.96 -21.84 4.54
N ALA A 835 -13.92 -21.91 3.62
CA ALA A 835 -13.68 -21.73 2.19
C ALA A 835 -13.13 -20.32 1.87
N LYS A 836 -13.81 -19.26 2.34
CA LYS A 836 -13.38 -17.85 2.17
C LYS A 836 -11.94 -17.62 2.63
N GLY A 837 -11.55 -18.15 3.79
CA GLY A 837 -10.20 -17.99 4.33
C GLY A 837 -9.13 -18.94 3.77
N ALA A 838 -9.48 -19.94 2.94
CA ALA A 838 -8.58 -21.05 2.61
C ALA A 838 -7.29 -20.60 1.90
N ALA A 839 -7.38 -19.65 0.97
CA ALA A 839 -6.23 -19.15 0.22
C ALA A 839 -5.16 -18.50 1.12
N GLU A 840 -5.59 -17.70 2.11
CA GLU A 840 -4.68 -17.03 3.03
C GLU A 840 -4.12 -18.00 4.08
N ARG A 841 -4.93 -18.95 4.59
CA ARG A 841 -4.43 -20.01 5.48
C ARG A 841 -3.35 -20.84 4.81
N ASN A 842 -3.55 -21.23 3.54
CA ASN A 842 -2.53 -21.92 2.76
C ASN A 842 -1.28 -21.05 2.61
N ARG A 843 -1.41 -19.75 2.26
CA ARG A 843 -0.28 -18.80 2.16
C ARG A 843 0.51 -18.64 3.46
N ILE A 844 -0.15 -18.72 4.62
CA ILE A 844 0.49 -18.63 5.95
C ILE A 844 1.15 -19.97 6.32
N GLN A 845 0.48 -21.09 6.13
CA GLN A 845 1.02 -22.43 6.39
C GLN A 845 2.31 -22.66 5.58
N ASP A 846 2.29 -22.27 4.30
CA ASP A 846 3.43 -22.31 3.39
C ASP A 846 4.65 -21.50 3.90
N GLN A 847 4.42 -20.44 4.70
CA GLN A 847 5.48 -19.67 5.36
C GLN A 847 5.94 -20.31 6.69
N VAL A 848 5.02 -20.90 7.46
CA VAL A 848 5.31 -21.67 8.67
C VAL A 848 6.19 -22.88 8.33
N ASP A 849 5.86 -23.62 7.28
CA ASP A 849 6.59 -24.82 6.87
C ASP A 849 7.99 -24.49 6.32
N LYS A 850 8.10 -23.41 5.55
CA LYS A 850 9.41 -22.88 5.11
C LYS A 850 10.25 -22.40 6.31
N ARG A 851 9.62 -21.98 7.41
CA ARG A 851 10.29 -21.56 8.65
C ARG A 851 10.65 -22.76 9.56
N SER A 852 9.80 -23.78 9.65
CA SER A 852 10.06 -25.01 10.41
C SER A 852 11.19 -25.82 9.75
N VAL A 853 11.18 -26.00 8.43
CA VAL A 853 12.29 -26.62 7.67
C VAL A 853 13.60 -25.84 7.84
N LYS A 854 13.54 -24.50 7.88
CA LYS A 854 14.72 -23.65 8.10
C LYS A 854 15.26 -23.76 9.55
N ASN A 855 14.37 -23.89 10.53
CA ASN A 855 14.75 -24.11 11.93
C ASN A 855 15.31 -25.53 12.15
N ALA A 856 14.70 -26.56 11.56
CA ALA A 856 15.21 -27.93 11.57
C ALA A 856 16.63 -28.01 10.96
N LYS A 857 16.86 -27.35 9.81
CA LYS A 857 18.19 -27.25 9.18
C LYS A 857 19.21 -26.42 10.00
N LYS A 858 18.76 -25.54 10.90
CA LYS A 858 19.63 -24.90 11.90
C LYS A 858 19.94 -25.87 13.05
N GLY A 859 18.95 -26.56 13.59
CA GLY A 859 19.11 -27.54 14.67
C GLY A 859 20.02 -28.71 14.28
N SER A 860 19.86 -29.25 13.06
CA SER A 860 20.72 -30.30 12.53
C SER A 860 22.16 -29.84 12.26
N ARG A 861 22.37 -28.53 12.00
CA ARG A 861 23.71 -27.95 11.86
C ARG A 861 24.36 -27.68 13.23
N ALA A 862 23.58 -27.34 14.26
CA ALA A 862 24.06 -27.23 15.63
C ALA A 862 24.44 -28.60 16.22
N LYS A 863 23.59 -29.63 16.03
CA LYS A 863 23.88 -31.04 16.39
C LYS A 863 25.01 -31.71 15.58
N ARG A 864 25.72 -30.95 14.74
CA ARG A 864 26.89 -31.40 13.94
C ARG A 864 28.13 -30.54 14.20
N ILE A 865 28.09 -29.76 15.28
CA ILE A 865 29.14 -28.86 15.81
C ILE A 865 29.36 -29.12 17.32
N VAL A 866 28.65 -30.11 17.88
CA VAL A 866 28.86 -30.73 19.20
C VAL A 866 29.34 -32.16 18.93
#